data_AF-A0A9D3S9F5-F1
#
_entry.id   AF-A0A9D3S9F5-F1
#
_cell.length_a   1.000
_cell.length_b   1.000
_cell.length_c   1.000
_cell.angle_alpha   90.00
_cell.angle_beta   90.00
_cell.angle_gamma   90.00
#
_symmetry.space_group_name_H-M   'P 1'
#
loop_
_entity.id
_entity.type
_entity.pdbx_description
1 polymer ?
#
loop_
_entity_poly.entity_id
_entity_poly.type
_entity_poly.pdbx_seq_one_letter_code
_entity_poly.pdbx_strand_id
1 'polypeptide(L)'
;MAVLKVTFTKTSRDNLAQALWVLNWVSVITGLVLFSLGIFLKVEIQKRRELMTDEIHSVPNMLITVGLAACGINYLGGKICYDCVDADKFLYWKLLMLPYIICTFFFTFCILVGALMCYTMRRDLETALFSGLRDAMRYYKDTDMPGRCYIKQSLDLLQMQFQCCGNDGFRDWFHIQWVSNQYLDMTSSEVMDRQRSNVEGKYLLDGVPFSCCNLYSPRPCIQHHLTNSSAHYNYDDQTEELNLNQKGCRHALLDYYTHIMQSIGFIVLIIWLFELAVLTGVRYLQTSMENVLKLGNPECESEGWILENSIAETARYNFNIIKNLGKCYQVDDDPNIDVPSSGGNVPTRQIPVIIRLESRLLHLVNKDKGLLDRNTAKNIGLFPSAGRSSGLRHGEAASLSLATLAAGAEDNTRKELLQALNLAPMERDGEPERIPTLLQQMKEAVVQTLATALFISKQVQVESSFSSQVKKFYSADLKSVEFSNEQATKASISEYVTANTGNKIREVLDNVNAQNQLMLISAAYFTGQWKLPFNSSFTQEERFYADKYHIIQVPMMIRSDKYYLAYDPALKVGILKLPCADGTAMLLLLPDEDVDYTSVDEALTAEVFLGWVAKLKKTKLEVQIPRFSVEYSFSLMKSLPSLGFTKFEDSSADLSGISKTSELKLSEALQKVLVEVDEQGGSAAPSSSSIFMDTLPPRLTFNRPFLFLVYHEATKSLLHMGRVIDPTKK
;
A
#
# COMPACT_ATOMS: atom_id res chain seq x y z
N MET A 1 -45.64 -22.50 35.40
CA MET A 1 -46.32 -21.21 35.11
C MET A 1 -45.36 -20.37 34.30
N ALA A 2 -45.71 -20.02 33.05
CA ALA A 2 -44.83 -19.21 32.22
C ALA A 2 -44.78 -17.76 32.74
N VAL A 3 -43.59 -17.15 32.71
CA VAL A 3 -43.34 -15.80 33.23
C VAL A 3 -43.40 -14.78 32.07
N LEU A 4 -44.06 -13.62 32.29
CA LEU A 4 -44.21 -12.52 31.32
C LEU A 4 -44.88 -12.93 29.99
N LYS A 5 -46.10 -13.47 30.07
CA LYS A 5 -46.93 -13.81 28.91
C LYS A 5 -47.51 -12.57 28.22
N VAL A 6 -47.44 -12.53 26.90
CA VAL A 6 -48.09 -11.50 26.05
C VAL A 6 -48.85 -12.18 24.92
N THR A 7 -50.09 -11.76 24.65
CA THR A 7 -50.90 -12.27 23.53
C THR A 7 -50.63 -11.43 22.28
N PHE A 8 -50.36 -12.08 21.15
CA PHE A 8 -50.10 -11.41 19.87
C PHE A 8 -51.17 -11.79 18.83
N THR A 9 -51.76 -10.77 18.21
CA THR A 9 -52.55 -10.93 16.98
C THR A 9 -51.63 -11.11 15.76
N LYS A 10 -52.13 -11.64 14.65
CA LYS A 10 -51.38 -11.79 13.39
C LYS A 10 -50.68 -10.48 12.98
N THR A 11 -51.44 -9.38 12.94
CA THR A 11 -50.92 -8.05 12.60
C THR A 11 -49.86 -7.54 13.58
N SER A 12 -50.03 -7.79 14.88
CA SER A 12 -49.04 -7.38 15.89
C SER A 12 -47.74 -8.18 15.79
N ARG A 13 -47.82 -9.46 15.40
CA ARG A 13 -46.67 -10.34 15.19
C ARG A 13 -45.88 -9.96 13.94
N ASP A 14 -46.57 -9.65 12.85
CA ASP A 14 -45.93 -9.20 11.61
C ASP A 14 -45.22 -7.85 11.82
N ASN A 15 -45.86 -6.93 12.55
CA ASN A 15 -45.24 -5.67 12.95
C ASN A 15 -44.03 -5.87 13.87
N LEU A 16 -44.10 -6.83 14.81
CA LEU A 16 -42.97 -7.18 15.68
C LEU A 16 -41.80 -7.77 14.87
N ALA A 17 -42.07 -8.66 13.92
CA ALA A 17 -41.05 -9.23 13.03
C ALA A 17 -40.37 -8.17 12.15
N GLN A 18 -41.16 -7.24 11.58
CA GLN A 18 -40.63 -6.11 10.81
C GLN A 18 -39.81 -5.15 11.68
N ALA A 19 -40.27 -4.84 12.89
CA ALA A 19 -39.52 -4.01 13.82
C ALA A 19 -38.20 -4.68 14.23
N LEU A 20 -38.20 -5.97 14.54
CA LEU A 20 -36.98 -6.74 14.87
C LEU A 20 -36.04 -6.88 13.68
N TRP A 21 -36.55 -6.94 12.45
CA TRP A 21 -35.73 -6.89 11.25
C TRP A 21 -34.94 -5.58 11.16
N VAL A 22 -35.61 -4.43 11.35
CA VAL A 22 -34.95 -3.12 11.36
C VAL A 22 -33.97 -3.01 12.52
N LEU A 23 -34.36 -3.43 13.73
CA LEU A 23 -33.50 -3.38 14.91
C LEU A 23 -32.24 -4.23 14.77
N ASN A 24 -32.32 -5.43 14.15
CA ASN A 24 -31.15 -6.25 13.87
C ASN A 24 -30.20 -5.59 12.86
N TRP A 25 -30.71 -4.85 11.86
CA TRP A 25 -29.85 -4.04 10.98
C TRP A 25 -29.18 -2.88 11.71
N VAL A 26 -29.87 -2.23 12.65
CA VAL A 26 -29.26 -1.25 13.55
C VAL A 26 -28.18 -1.91 14.41
N SER A 27 -28.41 -3.14 14.90
CA SER A 27 -27.41 -3.94 15.63
C SER A 27 -26.16 -4.31 14.79
N VAL A 28 -26.28 -4.40 13.46
CA VAL A 28 -25.09 -4.55 12.58
C VAL A 28 -24.26 -3.26 12.59
N ILE A 29 -24.92 -2.10 12.58
CA ILE A 29 -24.24 -0.80 12.64
C ILE A 29 -23.54 -0.62 13.99
N THR A 30 -24.20 -0.97 15.11
CA THR A 30 -23.55 -0.93 16.44
C THR A 30 -22.36 -1.89 16.52
N GLY A 31 -22.42 -3.05 15.87
CA GLY A 31 -21.28 -3.97 15.73
C GLY A 31 -20.08 -3.34 14.99
N LEU A 32 -20.32 -2.60 13.92
CA LEU A 32 -19.28 -1.85 13.21
C LEU A 32 -18.69 -0.73 14.08
N VAL A 33 -19.52 -0.06 14.89
CA VAL A 33 -19.07 0.94 15.86
C VAL A 33 -18.13 0.30 16.89
N LEU A 34 -18.49 -0.85 17.47
CA LEU A 34 -17.61 -1.59 18.40
C LEU A 34 -16.26 -1.95 17.76
N PHE A 35 -16.28 -2.45 16.52
CA PHE A 35 -15.07 -2.76 15.77
C PHE A 35 -14.19 -1.52 15.57
N SER A 36 -14.79 -0.40 15.17
CA SER A 36 -14.07 0.86 14.95
C SER A 36 -13.46 1.43 16.25
N LEU A 37 -14.19 1.35 17.37
CA LEU A 37 -13.69 1.77 18.69
C LEU A 37 -12.54 0.88 19.16
N GLY A 38 -12.60 -0.42 18.90
CA GLY A 38 -11.51 -1.35 19.18
C GLY A 38 -10.23 -1.04 18.40
N ILE A 39 -10.34 -0.73 17.10
CA ILE A 39 -9.19 -0.29 16.28
C ILE A 39 -8.65 1.05 16.77
N PHE A 40 -9.54 2.02 17.03
CA PHE A 40 -9.14 3.33 17.53
C PHE A 40 -8.33 3.23 18.82
N LEU A 41 -8.82 2.46 19.81
CA LEU A 41 -8.12 2.24 21.08
C LEU A 41 -6.76 1.55 20.85
N LYS A 42 -6.69 0.58 19.93
CA LYS A 42 -5.44 -0.11 19.60
C LYS A 42 -4.40 0.85 19.02
N VAL A 43 -4.79 1.69 18.08
CA VAL A 43 -3.92 2.69 17.45
C VAL A 43 -3.44 3.71 18.50
N GLU A 44 -4.34 4.18 19.36
CA GLU A 44 -4.02 5.20 20.36
C GLU A 44 -3.04 4.71 21.45
N ILE A 45 -3.11 3.43 21.82
CA ILE A 45 -2.12 2.79 22.70
C ILE A 45 -0.79 2.57 21.96
N GLN A 46 -0.84 2.14 20.69
CA GLN A 46 0.37 1.87 19.89
C GLN A 46 1.23 3.12 19.64
N LYS A 47 0.63 4.30 19.51
CA LYS A 47 1.35 5.58 19.34
C LYS A 47 2.42 5.84 20.41
N ARG A 48 2.25 5.29 21.62
CA ARG A 48 3.15 5.51 22.77
C ARG A 48 3.70 4.22 23.36
N ARG A 49 3.73 3.14 22.56
CA ARG A 49 4.19 1.81 23.00
C ARG A 49 5.59 1.83 23.60
N GLU A 50 6.47 2.70 23.12
CA GLU A 50 7.85 2.84 23.61
C GLU A 50 7.95 3.27 25.09
N LEU A 51 6.88 3.87 25.63
CA LEU A 51 6.79 4.35 27.00
C LEU A 51 6.06 3.35 27.93
N MET A 52 5.75 2.14 27.44
CA MET A 52 5.06 1.07 28.17
C MET A 52 5.80 -0.26 27.97
N THR A 53 6.00 -1.03 29.05
CA THR A 53 6.75 -2.31 28.94
C THR A 53 5.89 -3.49 28.49
N ASP A 54 4.61 -3.49 28.88
CA ASP A 54 3.69 -4.59 28.60
C ASP A 54 2.65 -4.21 27.55
N GLU A 55 2.40 -5.13 26.61
CA GLU A 55 1.39 -4.90 25.57
C GLU A 55 -0.02 -5.16 26.11
N ILE A 56 -0.77 -4.08 26.35
CA ILE A 56 -2.16 -4.17 26.80
C ILE A 56 -3.07 -4.40 25.59
N HIS A 57 -3.04 -5.64 25.08
CA HIS A 57 -3.84 -6.06 23.92
C HIS A 57 -5.24 -6.54 24.28
N SER A 58 -5.50 -6.80 25.56
CA SER A 58 -6.68 -7.54 26.02
C SER A 58 -8.00 -6.86 25.63
N VAL A 59 -8.18 -5.58 25.99
CA VAL A 59 -9.42 -4.85 25.70
C VAL A 59 -9.59 -4.52 24.21
N PRO A 60 -8.60 -3.95 23.51
CA PRO A 60 -8.76 -3.64 22.08
C PRO A 60 -9.04 -4.87 21.22
N ASN A 61 -8.33 -5.98 21.44
CA ASN A 61 -8.55 -7.20 20.66
C ASN A 61 -9.91 -7.84 20.96
N MET A 62 -10.39 -7.77 22.20
CA MET A 62 -11.73 -8.24 22.55
C MET A 62 -12.81 -7.40 21.86
N LEU A 63 -12.72 -6.07 21.88
CA LEU A 63 -13.69 -5.19 21.19
C LEU A 63 -13.72 -5.43 19.68
N ILE A 64 -12.56 -5.64 19.05
CA ILE A 64 -12.45 -5.97 17.62
C ILE A 64 -13.14 -7.32 17.32
N THR A 65 -12.83 -8.35 18.12
CA THR A 65 -13.36 -9.71 17.92
C THR A 65 -14.87 -9.76 18.14
N VAL A 66 -15.35 -9.16 19.23
CA VAL A 66 -16.77 -9.07 19.56
C VAL A 66 -17.52 -8.22 18.53
N GLY A 67 -16.95 -7.10 18.05
CA GLY A 67 -17.57 -6.27 17.02
C GLY A 67 -17.78 -6.98 15.68
N LEU A 68 -16.80 -7.79 15.23
CA LEU A 68 -16.96 -8.60 14.01
C LEU A 68 -18.00 -9.71 14.19
N ALA A 69 -17.99 -10.38 15.34
CA ALA A 69 -18.99 -11.39 15.66
C ALA A 69 -20.42 -10.80 15.74
N ALA A 70 -20.59 -9.61 16.32
CA ALA A 70 -21.87 -8.88 16.34
C ALA A 70 -22.42 -8.70 14.92
N CYS A 71 -21.58 -8.23 13.99
CA CYS A 71 -22.00 -7.99 12.60
C CYS A 71 -22.57 -9.27 11.96
N GLY A 72 -21.89 -10.41 12.13
CA GLY A 72 -22.33 -11.69 11.57
C GLY A 72 -23.61 -12.24 12.22
N ILE A 73 -23.67 -12.21 13.55
CA ILE A 73 -24.80 -12.74 14.32
C ILE A 73 -26.06 -11.90 14.10
N ASN A 74 -25.93 -10.57 14.04
CA ASN A 74 -27.04 -9.64 13.85
C ASN A 74 -27.52 -9.61 12.39
N TYR A 75 -26.62 -9.80 11.42
CA TYR A 75 -27.03 -10.00 10.01
C TYR A 75 -27.86 -11.28 9.84
N LEU A 76 -27.45 -12.38 10.48
CA LEU A 76 -28.23 -13.62 10.48
C LEU A 76 -29.57 -13.43 11.19
N GLY A 77 -29.59 -12.72 12.33
CA GLY A 77 -30.82 -12.36 13.05
C GLY A 77 -31.81 -11.56 12.22
N GLY A 78 -31.31 -10.58 11.45
CA GLY A 78 -32.12 -9.83 10.50
C GLY A 78 -32.74 -10.73 9.44
N LYS A 79 -31.95 -11.61 8.82
CA LYS A 79 -32.47 -12.56 7.84
C LYS A 79 -33.57 -13.46 8.42
N ILE A 80 -33.36 -13.98 9.63
CA ILE A 80 -34.35 -14.84 10.27
C ILE A 80 -35.63 -14.05 10.57
N CYS A 81 -35.54 -12.84 11.12
CA CYS A 81 -36.71 -12.01 11.41
C CYS A 81 -37.51 -11.63 10.14
N TYR A 82 -36.82 -11.42 9.02
CA TYR A 82 -37.47 -11.19 7.72
C TYR A 82 -38.23 -12.42 7.23
N ASP A 83 -37.61 -13.60 7.29
CA ASP A 83 -38.24 -14.85 6.86
C ASP A 83 -39.41 -15.25 7.78
N CYS A 84 -39.38 -14.86 9.07
CA CYS A 84 -40.45 -15.09 10.05
C CYS A 84 -41.76 -14.33 9.75
N VAL A 85 -41.76 -13.36 8.84
CA VAL A 85 -42.98 -12.69 8.37
C VAL A 85 -43.87 -13.67 7.58
N ASP A 86 -43.27 -14.73 7.04
CA ASP A 86 -43.93 -15.75 6.24
C ASP A 86 -43.96 -17.09 6.99
N ALA A 87 -45.15 -17.58 7.33
CA ALA A 87 -45.33 -18.76 8.18
C ALA A 87 -44.75 -20.05 7.56
N ASP A 88 -44.74 -20.15 6.23
CA ASP A 88 -44.22 -21.31 5.51
C ASP A 88 -42.68 -21.34 5.51
N LYS A 89 -42.02 -20.18 5.50
CA LYS A 89 -40.56 -20.06 5.58
C LYS A 89 -40.03 -20.24 7.00
N PHE A 90 -40.85 -19.95 8.01
CA PHE A 90 -40.50 -20.15 9.41
C PHE A 90 -40.18 -21.62 9.75
N LEU A 91 -40.84 -22.58 9.08
CA LEU A 91 -40.60 -24.02 9.27
C LEU A 91 -39.13 -24.42 9.03
N TYR A 92 -38.47 -23.77 8.08
CA TYR A 92 -37.05 -24.02 7.78
C TYR A 92 -36.12 -23.58 8.92
N TRP A 93 -36.47 -22.49 9.59
CA TRP A 93 -35.66 -21.89 10.65
C TRP A 93 -35.98 -22.43 12.05
N LYS A 94 -37.07 -23.18 12.21
CA LYS A 94 -37.54 -23.72 13.50
C LYS A 94 -36.45 -24.47 14.28
N LEU A 95 -35.67 -25.33 13.62
CA LEU A 95 -34.62 -26.11 14.28
C LEU A 95 -33.38 -25.28 14.63
N LEU A 96 -33.19 -24.13 13.96
CA LEU A 96 -31.99 -23.28 14.06
C LEU A 96 -32.20 -22.07 14.98
N MET A 97 -33.46 -21.69 15.27
CA MET A 97 -33.81 -20.55 16.13
C MET A 97 -33.37 -20.70 17.59
N LEU A 98 -33.57 -21.88 18.18
CA LEU A 98 -33.16 -22.13 19.56
C LEU A 98 -31.62 -22.09 19.75
N PRO A 99 -30.79 -22.79 18.93
CA PRO A 99 -29.34 -22.67 19.05
C PRO A 99 -28.84 -21.26 18.72
N TYR A 100 -29.50 -20.54 17.81
CA TYR A 100 -29.21 -19.13 17.54
C TYR A 100 -29.39 -18.27 18.80
N ILE A 101 -30.53 -18.39 19.49
CA ILE A 101 -30.83 -17.60 20.71
C ILE A 101 -29.85 -17.90 21.85
N ILE A 102 -29.47 -19.19 22.02
CA ILE A 102 -28.46 -19.59 23.00
C ILE A 102 -27.09 -18.97 22.67
N CYS A 103 -26.71 -19.00 21.40
CA CYS A 103 -25.46 -18.41 20.92
C CYS A 103 -25.45 -16.88 21.11
N THR A 104 -26.53 -16.18 20.75
CA THR A 104 -26.67 -14.74 20.96
C THR A 104 -26.67 -14.37 22.44
N PHE A 105 -27.24 -15.20 23.32
CA PHE A 105 -27.20 -14.94 24.76
C PHE A 105 -25.76 -14.98 25.30
N PHE A 106 -24.99 -16.00 24.93
CA PHE A 106 -23.56 -16.06 25.28
C PHE A 106 -22.78 -14.87 24.70
N PHE A 107 -23.11 -14.47 23.47
CA PHE A 107 -22.51 -13.31 22.84
C PHE A 107 -22.80 -11.99 23.57
N THR A 108 -24.05 -11.76 24.01
CA THR A 108 -24.38 -10.58 24.83
C THR A 108 -23.62 -10.56 26.16
N PHE A 109 -23.35 -11.73 26.75
CA PHE A 109 -22.49 -11.83 27.93
C PHE A 109 -21.04 -11.42 27.61
N CYS A 110 -20.51 -11.79 26.44
CA CYS A 110 -19.18 -11.33 26.00
C CYS A 110 -19.11 -9.81 25.83
N ILE A 111 -20.17 -9.14 25.33
CA ILE A 111 -20.22 -7.67 25.25
C ILE A 111 -20.18 -7.05 26.65
N LEU A 112 -20.89 -7.63 27.62
CA LEU A 112 -20.88 -7.16 29.02
C LEU A 112 -19.49 -7.29 29.66
N VAL A 113 -18.82 -8.44 29.46
CA VAL A 113 -17.42 -8.63 29.87
C VAL A 113 -16.53 -7.58 29.18
N GLY A 114 -16.78 -7.31 27.90
CA GLY A 114 -16.27 -6.19 27.12
C GLY A 114 -16.28 -4.86 27.86
N ALA A 115 -17.49 -4.44 28.26
CA ALA A 115 -17.71 -3.19 28.98
C ALA A 115 -16.98 -3.17 30.33
N LEU A 116 -17.08 -4.25 31.10
CA LEU A 116 -16.44 -4.34 32.43
C LEU A 116 -14.92 -4.24 32.34
N MET A 117 -14.31 -4.91 31.36
CA MET A 117 -12.85 -4.84 31.17
C MET A 117 -12.36 -3.44 30.79
N CYS A 118 -13.18 -2.63 30.13
CA CYS A 118 -12.86 -1.22 29.87
C CYS A 118 -12.69 -0.43 31.18
N TYR A 119 -13.39 -0.80 32.26
CA TYR A 119 -13.25 -0.17 33.58
C TYR A 119 -12.12 -0.79 34.43
N THR A 120 -11.82 -2.09 34.27
CA THR A 120 -10.79 -2.76 35.09
C THR A 120 -9.37 -2.58 34.54
N MET A 121 -9.20 -2.27 33.25
CA MET A 121 -7.89 -2.13 32.59
C MET A 121 -7.05 -0.95 33.14
N ARG A 122 -7.63 -0.01 33.89
CA ARG A 122 -6.90 1.10 34.52
C ARG A 122 -5.70 0.62 35.36
N ARG A 123 -5.84 -0.50 36.09
CA ARG A 123 -4.78 -1.05 36.96
C ARG A 123 -3.59 -1.59 36.17
N ASP A 124 -3.88 -2.31 35.09
CA ASP A 124 -2.86 -2.88 34.22
C ASP A 124 -2.11 -1.75 33.49
N LEU A 125 -2.86 -0.74 33.03
CA LEU A 125 -2.29 0.44 32.39
C LEU A 125 -1.38 1.25 33.33
N GLU A 126 -1.79 1.44 34.59
CA GLU A 126 -0.96 2.13 35.57
C GLU A 126 0.37 1.42 35.82
N THR A 127 0.34 0.08 35.91
CA THR A 127 1.54 -0.73 36.12
C THR A 127 2.48 -0.65 34.92
N ALA A 128 1.94 -0.78 33.70
CA ALA A 128 2.72 -0.72 32.46
C ALA A 128 3.32 0.68 32.20
N LEU A 129 2.58 1.74 32.51
CA LEU A 129 3.08 3.12 32.43
C LEU A 129 4.16 3.38 33.48
N PHE A 130 3.99 2.90 34.70
CA PHE A 130 4.97 3.10 35.77
C PHE A 130 6.32 2.47 35.43
N SER A 131 6.34 1.22 34.95
CA SER A 131 7.56 0.56 34.51
C SER A 131 8.15 1.21 33.27
N GLY A 132 7.33 1.47 32.25
CA GLY A 132 7.77 1.98 30.96
C GLY A 132 8.35 3.40 31.03
N LEU A 133 7.68 4.32 31.74
CA LEU A 133 8.21 5.68 31.94
C LEU A 133 9.49 5.67 32.76
N ARG A 134 9.57 4.83 33.80
CA ARG A 134 10.79 4.70 34.61
C ARG A 134 11.97 4.20 33.79
N ASP A 135 11.75 3.23 32.90
CA ASP A 135 12.80 2.73 32.02
C ASP A 135 13.17 3.75 30.95
N ALA A 136 12.19 4.42 30.32
CA ALA A 136 12.44 5.51 29.38
C ALA A 136 13.29 6.64 30.00
N MET A 137 12.99 7.02 31.25
CA MET A 137 13.76 8.01 31.99
C MET A 137 15.21 7.55 32.28
N ARG A 138 15.43 6.28 32.60
CA ARG A 138 16.79 5.73 32.82
C ARG A 138 17.66 5.80 31.57
N TYR A 139 17.07 5.57 30.40
CA TYR A 139 17.76 5.58 29.11
C TYR A 139 17.73 6.96 28.43
N TYR A 140 17.22 8.00 29.10
CA TYR A 140 17.10 9.34 28.54
C TYR A 140 18.44 9.96 28.09
N LYS A 141 19.54 9.62 28.78
CA LYS A 141 20.89 10.09 28.45
C LYS A 141 21.53 9.39 27.24
N ASP A 142 20.99 8.24 26.82
CA ASP A 142 21.63 7.33 25.86
C ASP A 142 21.21 7.66 24.41
N THR A 143 21.47 8.88 23.95
CA THR A 143 21.08 9.34 22.60
C THR A 143 21.82 8.65 21.46
N ASP A 144 23.00 8.11 21.74
CA ASP A 144 23.92 7.57 20.71
C ASP A 144 23.89 6.03 20.65
N MET A 145 23.07 5.38 21.48
CA MET A 145 22.94 3.92 21.49
C MET A 145 21.97 3.44 20.40
N PRO A 146 22.41 2.57 19.46
CA PRO A 146 21.54 2.06 18.40
C PRO A 146 20.32 1.33 18.99
N GLY A 147 19.13 1.70 18.51
CA GLY A 147 17.85 1.17 19.00
C GLY A 147 17.24 1.92 20.19
N ARG A 148 17.90 2.96 20.74
CA ARG A 148 17.38 3.76 21.87
C ARG A 148 17.39 5.27 21.63
N CYS A 149 17.87 5.72 20.47
CA CYS A 149 18.04 7.15 20.14
C CYS A 149 16.74 7.98 20.19
N TYR A 150 15.58 7.35 19.99
CA TYR A 150 14.27 8.00 19.95
C TYR A 150 13.65 8.22 21.35
N ILE A 151 14.14 7.56 22.41
CA ILE A 151 13.53 7.61 23.76
C ILE A 151 13.52 9.04 24.31
N LYS A 152 14.62 9.78 24.12
CA LYS A 152 14.73 11.18 24.53
C LYS A 152 13.65 12.04 23.88
N GLN A 153 13.51 11.92 22.55
CA GLN A 153 12.52 12.67 21.78
C GLN A 153 11.09 12.30 22.20
N SER A 154 10.79 11.01 22.35
CA SER A 154 9.48 10.51 22.78
C SER A 154 9.10 11.02 24.16
N LEU A 155 10.03 11.03 25.12
CA LEU A 155 9.79 11.54 26.47
C LEU A 155 9.68 13.07 26.51
N ASP A 156 10.51 13.79 25.75
CA ASP A 156 10.44 15.25 25.67
C ASP A 156 9.09 15.71 25.09
N LEU A 157 8.65 15.10 23.99
CA LEU A 157 7.34 15.38 23.38
C LEU A 157 6.19 15.04 24.33
N LEU A 158 6.29 13.96 25.08
CA LEU A 158 5.29 13.59 26.10
C LEU A 158 5.17 14.69 27.17
N GLN A 159 6.29 15.06 27.79
CA GLN A 159 6.34 16.04 28.89
C GLN A 159 5.77 17.39 28.46
N MET A 160 6.12 17.84 27.24
CA MET A 160 5.61 19.09 26.67
C MET A 160 4.11 19.01 26.32
N GLN A 161 3.66 17.92 25.69
CA GLN A 161 2.28 17.77 25.22
C GLN A 161 1.28 17.65 26.37
N PHE A 162 1.62 16.90 27.42
CA PHE A 162 0.74 16.66 28.56
C PHE A 162 0.99 17.57 29.75
N GLN A 163 1.90 18.55 29.60
CA GLN A 163 2.30 19.46 30.68
C GLN A 163 2.62 18.68 31.95
N CYS A 164 3.49 17.67 31.81
CA CYS A 164 3.87 16.76 32.87
C CYS A 164 5.39 16.68 32.98
N CYS A 165 5.89 16.17 34.11
CA CYS A 165 7.33 15.97 34.30
C CYS A 165 7.60 14.71 35.12
N GLY A 166 8.56 13.91 34.68
CA GLY A 166 8.93 12.67 35.34
C GLY A 166 7.79 11.64 35.35
N ASN A 167 7.95 10.60 36.15
CA ASN A 167 6.97 9.53 36.26
C ASN A 167 5.83 9.95 37.21
N ASP A 168 6.19 10.25 38.46
CA ASP A 168 5.34 10.75 39.54
C ASP A 168 5.44 12.28 39.67
N GLY A 169 6.59 12.84 39.33
CA GLY A 169 6.82 14.28 39.31
C GLY A 169 8.26 14.63 38.98
N PHE A 170 8.57 15.92 38.98
CA PHE A 170 9.89 16.39 38.56
C PHE A 170 11.06 15.91 39.43
N ARG A 171 10.80 15.58 40.70
CA ARG A 171 11.82 15.09 41.65
C ARG A 171 12.40 13.73 41.23
N ASP A 172 11.72 12.98 40.38
CA ASP A 172 12.21 11.71 39.87
C ASP A 172 13.55 11.88 39.12
N TRP A 173 13.75 13.04 38.49
CA TRP A 173 14.98 13.38 37.77
C TRP A 173 16.19 13.53 38.70
N PHE A 174 16.00 13.83 39.99
CA PHE A 174 17.09 13.95 40.96
C PHE A 174 17.70 12.60 41.31
N HIS A 175 16.96 11.52 41.07
CA HIS A 175 17.38 10.17 41.40
C HIS A 175 17.98 9.41 40.20
N ILE A 176 18.16 10.06 39.04
CA ILE A 176 18.67 9.42 37.83
C ILE A 176 19.71 10.29 37.12
N GLN A 177 20.69 9.63 36.50
CA GLN A 177 21.61 10.33 35.61
C GLN A 177 21.00 10.55 34.24
N TRP A 178 20.46 11.74 34.00
CA TRP A 178 19.82 12.10 32.74
C TRP A 178 20.69 12.95 31.81
N VAL A 179 21.73 13.59 32.34
CA VAL A 179 22.76 14.29 31.54
C VAL A 179 23.81 13.27 31.10
N SER A 180 24.10 13.22 29.80
CA SER A 180 25.15 12.34 29.26
C SER A 180 26.53 12.77 29.76
N ASN A 181 27.40 11.79 30.02
CA ASN A 181 28.78 12.02 30.49
C ASN A 181 29.58 12.94 29.56
N GLN A 182 29.23 13.01 28.27
CA GLN A 182 29.89 13.88 27.30
C GLN A 182 29.68 15.38 27.56
N TYR A 183 28.62 15.75 28.28
CA TYR A 183 28.31 17.13 28.63
C TYR A 183 28.78 17.50 30.05
N LEU A 184 29.45 16.58 30.74
CA LEU A 184 29.99 16.82 32.07
C LEU A 184 31.45 17.28 31.96
N ASP A 185 31.78 18.38 32.63
CA ASP A 185 33.15 18.84 32.75
C ASP A 185 33.91 18.00 33.77
N MET A 186 34.66 17.01 33.27
CA MET A 186 35.49 16.12 34.08
C MET A 186 36.68 16.81 34.74
N THR A 187 36.97 18.07 34.38
CA THR A 187 38.05 18.85 35.02
C THR A 187 37.60 19.48 36.34
N SER A 188 36.29 19.61 36.56
CA SER A 188 35.74 20.12 37.82
C SER A 188 35.83 19.07 38.93
N SER A 189 36.46 19.44 40.05
CA SER A 189 36.55 18.58 41.24
C SER A 189 35.16 18.23 41.79
N GLU A 190 34.19 19.15 41.70
CA GLU A 190 32.82 18.93 42.17
C GLU A 190 32.09 17.84 41.36
N VAL A 191 32.27 17.84 40.03
CA VAL A 191 31.69 16.82 39.14
C VAL A 191 32.31 15.45 39.42
N MET A 192 33.63 15.40 39.57
CA MET A 192 34.38 14.18 39.85
C MET A 192 34.09 13.60 41.23
N ASP A 193 33.88 14.44 42.23
CA ASP A 193 33.55 14.01 43.59
C ASP A 193 32.12 13.46 43.66
N ARG A 194 31.17 14.11 42.98
CA ARG A 194 29.79 13.60 42.86
C ARG A 194 29.75 12.28 42.09
N GLN A 195 30.49 12.15 40.99
CA GLN A 195 30.56 10.90 40.23
C GLN A 195 31.22 9.77 41.02
N ARG A 196 32.27 10.05 41.82
CA ARG A 196 32.91 9.05 42.69
C ARG A 196 32.06 8.63 43.88
N SER A 197 31.26 9.54 44.43
CA SER A 197 30.32 9.24 45.52
C SER A 197 29.09 8.43 45.07
N ASN A 198 28.90 8.27 43.77
CA ASN A 198 27.72 7.67 43.18
C ASN A 198 27.84 6.13 43.05
N VAL A 199 27.55 5.42 44.15
CA VAL A 199 27.60 3.95 44.23
C VAL A 199 26.44 3.27 43.49
N GLU A 200 25.34 3.99 43.23
CA GLU A 200 24.10 3.44 42.65
C GLU A 200 23.82 3.86 41.19
N GLY A 201 24.74 4.59 40.54
CA GLY A 201 24.54 5.11 39.18
C GLY A 201 23.56 6.30 39.08
N LYS A 202 23.20 6.92 40.20
CA LYS A 202 22.35 8.12 40.30
C LYS A 202 23.19 9.41 40.30
N TYR A 203 23.13 10.19 39.23
CA TYR A 203 23.81 11.49 39.21
C TYR A 203 22.94 12.53 39.91
N LEU A 204 23.29 12.87 41.14
CA LEU A 204 22.57 13.80 41.99
C LEU A 204 22.82 15.24 41.52
N LEU A 205 22.04 15.67 40.53
CA LEU A 205 21.91 17.06 40.13
C LEU A 205 20.58 17.59 40.65
N ASP A 206 20.59 18.76 41.28
CA ASP A 206 19.38 19.52 41.58
C ASP A 206 18.88 20.21 40.29
N GLY A 207 18.40 19.41 39.35
CA GLY A 207 17.89 19.91 38.09
C GLY A 207 17.16 18.88 37.24
N VAL A 208 16.44 19.39 36.24
CA VAL A 208 15.47 18.66 35.42
C VAL A 208 15.66 18.99 33.94
N PRO A 209 15.19 18.15 33.01
CA PRO A 209 15.21 18.48 31.59
C PRO A 209 14.31 19.67 31.24
N PHE A 210 14.69 20.45 30.22
CA PHE A 210 13.89 21.56 29.70
C PHE A 210 12.47 21.18 29.28
N SER A 211 12.23 19.91 28.90
CA SER A 211 10.90 19.45 28.51
C SER A 211 9.90 19.40 29.68
N CYS A 212 10.36 19.50 30.93
CA CYS A 212 9.52 19.64 32.11
C CYS A 212 8.98 21.07 32.31
N CYS A 213 9.46 22.03 31.54
CA CYS A 213 9.08 23.43 31.66
C CYS A 213 7.70 23.70 31.05
N ASN A 214 6.98 24.66 31.62
CA ASN A 214 5.75 25.16 31.02
C ASN A 214 6.09 26.17 29.90
N LEU A 215 5.90 25.76 28.65
CA LEU A 215 6.15 26.60 27.45
C LEU A 215 5.24 27.82 27.35
N TYR A 216 4.09 27.82 28.04
CA TYR A 216 3.14 28.93 28.01
C TYR A 216 3.38 29.95 29.13
N SER A 217 4.36 29.69 30.01
CA SER A 217 4.69 30.66 31.04
C SER A 217 5.44 31.85 30.42
N PRO A 218 5.05 33.10 30.74
CA PRO A 218 5.80 34.28 30.33
C PRO A 218 7.14 34.42 31.07
N ARG A 219 7.38 33.57 32.08
CA ARG A 219 8.59 33.57 32.90
C ARG A 219 9.60 32.53 32.39
N PRO A 220 10.92 32.79 32.47
CA PRO A 220 11.94 31.82 32.10
C PRO A 220 11.81 30.52 32.90
N CYS A 221 12.08 29.38 32.25
CA CYS A 221 12.09 28.12 32.98
C CYS A 221 13.30 28.02 33.90
N ILE A 222 13.04 27.71 35.17
CA ILE A 222 14.08 27.32 36.12
C ILE A 222 14.23 25.80 36.04
N GLN A 223 15.43 25.34 35.70
CA GLN A 223 15.74 23.92 35.56
C GLN A 223 16.90 23.43 36.44
N HIS A 224 17.58 24.33 37.15
CA HIS A 224 18.74 24.03 37.99
C HIS A 224 18.63 24.75 39.34
N HIS A 225 19.27 24.18 40.37
CA HIS A 225 19.26 24.70 41.73
C HIS A 225 17.84 24.91 42.27
N LEU A 226 16.92 23.99 41.94
CA LEU A 226 15.51 24.08 42.29
C LEU A 226 15.27 24.09 43.81
N THR A 227 16.19 23.54 44.60
CA THR A 227 16.12 23.50 46.07
C THR A 227 16.85 24.66 46.76
N ASN A 228 17.56 25.52 46.00
CA ASN A 228 18.30 26.64 46.57
C ASN A 228 17.56 27.97 46.38
N SER A 229 16.76 28.36 47.38
CA SER A 229 15.95 29.59 47.32
C SER A 229 16.79 30.88 47.19
N SER A 230 18.08 30.86 47.59
CA SER A 230 18.97 32.03 47.45
C SER A 230 19.49 32.24 46.03
N ALA A 231 19.40 31.22 45.16
CA ALA A 231 19.86 31.28 43.78
C ALA A 231 18.87 31.99 42.83
N HIS A 232 17.62 32.20 43.27
CA HIS A 232 16.53 32.71 42.44
C HIS A 232 15.95 34.02 43.00
N TYR A 233 16.74 35.10 42.97
CA TYR A 233 16.44 36.40 43.61
C TYR A 233 15.10 37.06 43.21
N ASN A 234 14.46 36.62 42.12
CA ASN A 234 13.16 37.13 41.62
C ASN A 234 12.01 36.11 41.71
N TYR A 235 12.19 35.00 42.43
CA TYR A 235 11.17 33.96 42.58
C TYR A 235 10.79 33.82 44.05
N ASP A 236 9.55 34.18 44.36
CA ASP A 236 9.00 34.01 45.69
C ASP A 236 8.57 32.56 45.89
N ASP A 237 9.32 31.84 46.72
CA ASP A 237 9.09 30.44 47.12
C ASP A 237 7.71 30.25 47.80
N GLN A 238 7.10 31.35 48.29
CA GLN A 238 5.75 31.35 48.87
C GLN A 238 4.63 31.41 47.83
N THR A 239 4.95 31.70 46.56
CA THR A 239 4.03 31.52 45.44
C THR A 239 4.43 30.24 44.71
N GLU A 240 3.64 29.16 44.86
CA GLU A 240 3.91 27.79 44.37
C GLU A 240 4.11 27.64 42.84
N GLU A 241 4.20 28.72 42.08
CA GLU A 241 4.27 28.69 40.62
C GLU A 241 5.74 28.70 40.13
N LEU A 242 6.47 27.62 40.44
CA LEU A 242 7.58 27.19 39.59
C LEU A 242 7.04 27.03 38.17
N ASN A 243 7.74 27.53 37.14
CA ASN A 243 7.38 27.35 35.72
C ASN A 243 7.64 25.92 35.24
N LEU A 244 7.37 24.95 36.09
CA LEU A 244 7.68 23.55 35.94
C LEU A 244 6.40 22.75 36.15
N ASN A 245 6.21 21.73 35.31
CA ASN A 245 5.08 20.85 35.43
C ASN A 245 5.22 19.97 36.68
N GLN A 246 4.38 20.19 37.69
CA GLN A 246 4.40 19.39 38.92
C GLN A 246 3.69 18.02 38.75
N LYS A 247 2.78 17.91 37.77
CA LYS A 247 2.04 16.68 37.51
C LYS A 247 2.96 15.62 36.88
N GLY A 248 3.03 14.43 37.48
CA GLY A 248 3.73 13.28 36.89
C GLY A 248 3.10 12.80 35.58
N CYS A 249 3.93 12.39 34.62
CA CYS A 249 3.43 11.94 33.32
C CYS A 249 2.64 10.64 33.39
N ARG A 250 2.89 9.78 34.38
CA ARG A 250 2.07 8.60 34.63
C ARG A 250 0.62 8.99 34.90
N HIS A 251 0.40 9.94 35.81
CA HIS A 251 -0.93 10.39 36.19
C HIS A 251 -1.63 11.11 35.02
N ALA A 252 -0.89 11.96 34.29
CA ALA A 252 -1.44 12.65 33.11
C ALA A 252 -1.90 11.67 32.02
N LEU A 253 -1.09 10.66 31.70
CA LEU A 253 -1.45 9.62 30.74
C LEU A 253 -2.56 8.71 31.26
N LEU A 254 -2.53 8.32 32.53
CA LEU A 254 -3.56 7.49 33.14
C LEU A 254 -4.92 8.18 33.06
N ASP A 255 -5.00 9.48 33.38
CA ASP A 255 -6.24 10.27 33.27
C ASP A 255 -6.75 10.32 31.82
N TYR A 256 -5.86 10.60 30.87
CA TYR A 256 -6.19 10.68 29.44
C TYR A 256 -6.78 9.36 28.91
N TYR A 257 -6.08 8.25 29.13
CA TYR A 257 -6.54 6.95 28.66
C TYR A 257 -7.76 6.45 29.45
N THR A 258 -7.85 6.71 30.75
CA THR A 258 -9.02 6.37 31.56
C THR A 258 -10.28 7.08 31.04
N HIS A 259 -10.17 8.36 30.67
CA HIS A 259 -11.30 9.10 30.09
C HIS A 259 -11.77 8.46 28.77
N ILE A 260 -10.84 8.12 27.88
CA ILE A 260 -11.17 7.43 26.62
C ILE A 260 -11.83 6.07 26.89
N MET A 261 -11.27 5.28 27.79
CA MET A 261 -11.77 3.95 28.13
C MET A 261 -13.14 3.99 28.80
N GLN A 262 -13.40 4.95 29.68
CA GLN A 262 -14.71 5.15 30.31
C GLN A 262 -15.76 5.55 29.27
N SER A 263 -15.42 6.45 28.34
CA SER A 263 -16.30 6.83 27.24
C SER A 263 -16.64 5.63 26.36
N ILE A 264 -15.64 4.80 26.01
CA ILE A 264 -15.85 3.57 25.23
C ILE A 264 -16.72 2.58 26.03
N GLY A 265 -16.38 2.34 27.31
CA GLY A 265 -17.12 1.43 28.18
C GLY A 265 -18.58 1.82 28.35
N PHE A 266 -18.90 3.11 28.42
CA PHE A 266 -20.27 3.61 28.44
C PHE A 266 -21.02 3.31 27.13
N ILE A 267 -20.40 3.53 25.98
CA ILE A 267 -20.98 3.20 24.67
C ILE A 267 -21.22 1.69 24.56
N VAL A 268 -20.26 0.85 24.97
CA VAL A 268 -20.37 -0.62 24.94
C VAL A 268 -21.53 -1.08 25.83
N LEU A 269 -21.74 -0.45 27.00
CA LEU A 269 -22.85 -0.76 27.90
C LEU A 269 -24.21 -0.42 27.29
N ILE A 270 -24.33 0.72 26.59
CA ILE A 270 -25.55 1.07 25.83
C ILE A 270 -25.82 0.03 24.75
N ILE A 271 -24.79 -0.37 24.00
CA ILE A 271 -24.92 -1.40 22.96
C ILE A 271 -25.36 -2.73 23.59
N TRP A 272 -24.80 -3.11 24.73
CA TRP A 272 -25.21 -4.31 25.46
C TRP A 272 -26.69 -4.27 25.86
N LEU A 273 -27.19 -3.14 26.41
CA LEU A 273 -28.60 -2.98 26.75
C LEU A 273 -29.50 -3.08 25.50
N PHE A 274 -29.06 -2.51 24.39
CA PHE A 274 -29.77 -2.58 23.12
C PHE A 274 -29.85 -4.01 22.58
N GLU A 275 -28.73 -4.74 22.56
CA GLU A 275 -28.69 -6.14 22.10
C GLU A 275 -29.50 -7.07 23.00
N LEU A 276 -29.53 -6.80 24.31
CA LEU A 276 -30.39 -7.53 25.24
C LEU A 276 -31.87 -7.30 24.91
N ALA A 277 -32.26 -6.07 24.58
CA ALA A 277 -33.63 -5.77 24.15
C ALA A 277 -33.99 -6.51 22.85
N VAL A 278 -33.11 -6.48 21.83
CA VAL A 278 -33.31 -7.22 20.57
C VAL A 278 -33.45 -8.72 20.82
N LEU A 279 -32.56 -9.30 21.65
CA LEU A 279 -32.62 -10.72 22.02
C LEU A 279 -33.94 -11.10 22.69
N THR A 280 -34.43 -10.28 23.63
CA THR A 280 -35.73 -10.53 24.27
C THR A 280 -36.89 -10.47 23.26
N GLY A 281 -36.85 -9.53 22.31
CA GLY A 281 -37.86 -9.44 21.25
C GLY A 281 -37.85 -10.65 20.31
N VAL A 282 -36.67 -11.12 19.90
CA VAL A 282 -36.53 -12.35 19.09
C VAL A 282 -37.06 -13.57 19.84
N ARG A 283 -36.85 -13.64 21.17
CA ARG A 283 -37.40 -14.71 22.01
C ARG A 283 -38.94 -14.70 22.07
N TYR A 284 -39.54 -13.51 22.18
CA TYR A 284 -41.00 -13.37 22.10
C TYR A 284 -41.56 -13.79 20.74
N LEU A 285 -40.89 -13.42 19.66
CA LEU A 285 -41.28 -13.80 18.30
C LEU A 285 -41.20 -15.32 18.11
N GLN A 286 -40.13 -15.97 18.61
CA GLN A 286 -39.96 -17.42 18.53
C GLN A 286 -41.12 -18.18 19.20
N THR A 287 -41.40 -17.87 20.47
CA THR A 287 -42.42 -18.60 21.25
C THR A 287 -43.83 -18.34 20.73
N SER A 288 -44.11 -17.12 20.26
CA SER A 288 -45.37 -16.78 19.59
C SER A 288 -45.56 -17.59 18.30
N MET A 289 -44.53 -17.71 17.44
CA MET A 289 -44.61 -18.46 16.19
C MET A 289 -44.71 -19.98 16.41
N GLU A 290 -44.01 -20.52 17.41
CA GLU A 290 -44.12 -21.94 17.77
C GLU A 290 -45.55 -22.33 18.21
N ASN A 291 -46.28 -21.41 18.87
CA ASN A 291 -47.67 -21.64 19.26
C ASN A 291 -48.65 -21.57 18.09
N VAL A 292 -48.39 -20.72 17.08
CA VAL A 292 -49.18 -20.70 15.83
C VAL A 292 -49.08 -22.04 15.10
N LEU A 293 -47.88 -22.61 15.02
CA LEU A 293 -47.67 -23.94 14.42
C LEU A 293 -48.39 -25.05 15.20
N LYS A 294 -48.51 -24.95 16.53
CA LYS A 294 -49.26 -25.91 17.35
C LYS A 294 -50.77 -25.80 17.16
N LEU A 295 -51.29 -24.60 16.90
CA LEU A 295 -52.72 -24.33 16.69
C LEU A 295 -53.19 -24.63 15.26
N GLY A 296 -52.27 -24.77 14.30
CA GLY A 296 -52.58 -25.19 12.92
C GLY A 296 -53.35 -24.17 12.07
N ASN A 297 -53.61 -22.97 12.60
CA ASN A 297 -54.25 -21.87 11.88
C ASN A 297 -53.36 -20.61 11.95
N PRO A 298 -52.84 -20.10 10.81
CA PRO A 298 -51.92 -18.96 10.77
C PRO A 298 -52.56 -17.62 11.21
N GLU A 299 -53.90 -17.57 11.31
CA GLU A 299 -54.65 -16.37 11.70
C GLU A 299 -55.07 -16.34 13.17
N CYS A 300 -54.77 -17.40 13.93
CA CYS A 300 -55.11 -17.44 15.36
C CYS A 300 -54.21 -16.53 16.21
N GLU A 301 -54.79 -16.02 17.30
CA GLU A 301 -54.03 -15.38 18.37
C GLU A 301 -53.09 -16.40 19.02
N SER A 302 -51.85 -16.00 19.27
CA SER A 302 -50.86 -16.85 19.92
C SER A 302 -50.16 -16.15 21.08
N GLU A 303 -49.91 -16.88 22.15
CA GLU A 303 -49.17 -16.37 23.31
C GLU A 303 -47.66 -16.42 23.04
N GLY A 304 -46.91 -15.39 23.42
CA GLY A 304 -45.45 -15.40 23.51
C GLY A 304 -45.00 -15.27 24.97
N TRP A 305 -43.89 -15.93 25.32
CA TRP A 305 -43.28 -15.87 26.65
C TRP A 305 -41.75 -15.94 26.58
N ILE A 306 -41.06 -15.50 27.64
CA ILE A 306 -39.59 -15.55 27.73
C ILE A 306 -39.13 -16.93 28.25
N LEU A 307 -39.75 -17.42 29.34
CA LEU A 307 -39.41 -18.70 30.00
C LEU A 307 -40.63 -19.60 30.12
N GLU A 308 -40.50 -20.87 29.70
CA GLU A 308 -41.57 -21.87 29.72
C GLU A 308 -41.77 -22.46 31.13
N ASN A 309 -40.68 -22.67 31.88
CA ASN A 309 -40.65 -23.15 33.28
C ASN A 309 -39.58 -22.41 34.12
N SER A 310 -39.54 -22.65 35.44
CA SER A 310 -38.55 -22.02 36.36
C SER A 310 -37.10 -22.37 35.95
N ILE A 311 -36.15 -21.43 36.12
CA ILE A 311 -34.74 -21.53 35.71
C ILE A 311 -34.08 -22.85 36.16
N ALA A 312 -34.47 -23.36 37.34
CA ALA A 312 -33.94 -24.59 37.91
C ALA A 312 -34.37 -25.89 37.17
N GLU A 313 -35.54 -25.89 36.53
CA GLU A 313 -36.07 -27.08 35.82
C GLU A 313 -35.54 -27.17 34.39
N THR A 314 -35.36 -26.03 33.70
CA THR A 314 -34.80 -25.97 32.34
C THR A 314 -33.33 -26.41 32.30
N ALA A 315 -32.54 -26.12 33.33
CA ALA A 315 -31.14 -26.54 33.42
C ALA A 315 -30.99 -28.07 33.55
N ARG A 316 -31.91 -28.76 34.23
CA ARG A 316 -31.89 -30.23 34.39
C ARG A 316 -32.24 -30.97 33.10
N TYR A 317 -33.14 -30.43 32.28
CA TYR A 317 -33.56 -31.06 31.02
C TYR A 317 -32.45 -31.04 29.95
N ASN A 318 -31.74 -29.90 29.79
CA ASN A 318 -30.69 -29.75 28.78
C ASN A 318 -29.42 -30.59 29.08
N PHE A 319 -29.12 -30.87 30.34
CA PHE A 319 -27.97 -31.70 30.73
C PHE A 319 -28.13 -33.18 30.27
N ASN A 320 -29.36 -33.67 30.15
CA ASN A 320 -29.63 -35.05 29.71
C ASN A 320 -29.52 -35.24 28.19
N ILE A 321 -29.73 -34.19 27.39
CA ILE A 321 -29.65 -34.25 25.92
C ILE A 321 -28.19 -34.33 25.45
N ILE A 322 -27.28 -33.58 26.09
CA ILE A 322 -25.85 -33.57 25.77
C ILE A 322 -25.20 -34.95 26.01
N LYS A 323 -25.72 -35.72 26.98
CA LYS A 323 -25.25 -37.08 27.30
C LYS A 323 -25.57 -38.11 26.21
N ASN A 324 -26.58 -37.85 25.36
CA ASN A 324 -27.04 -38.78 24.32
C ASN A 324 -26.41 -38.52 22.93
N LEU A 325 -25.78 -37.37 22.71
CA LEU A 325 -25.11 -37.03 21.43
C LEU A 325 -23.78 -37.77 21.20
N GLY A 326 -23.20 -38.40 22.23
CA GLY A 326 -21.91 -39.12 22.14
C GLY A 326 -21.96 -40.54 21.56
N LYS A 327 -23.10 -41.02 21.04
CA LYS A 327 -23.28 -42.43 20.61
C LYS A 327 -23.55 -42.67 19.12
N CYS A 328 -23.59 -41.65 18.26
CA CYS A 328 -23.82 -41.84 16.82
C CYS A 328 -22.55 -41.62 16.00
N TYR A 329 -21.61 -42.58 16.07
CA TYR A 329 -20.61 -42.81 15.03
C TYR A 329 -20.50 -44.32 14.81
N GLN A 330 -21.40 -44.87 13.99
CA GLN A 330 -21.14 -46.08 13.21
C GLN A 330 -21.71 -45.84 11.81
N VAL A 331 -20.84 -46.05 10.83
CA VAL A 331 -21.04 -45.95 9.37
C VAL A 331 -21.48 -47.31 8.86
N ASP A 332 -22.33 -47.35 7.82
CA ASP A 332 -22.33 -48.44 6.84
C ASP A 332 -22.97 -48.03 5.50
N ASP A 333 -22.54 -48.76 4.47
CA ASP A 333 -22.36 -48.47 3.05
C ASP A 333 -23.59 -48.54 2.09
N ASP A 334 -23.56 -47.65 1.07
CA ASP A 334 -23.85 -47.81 -0.39
C ASP A 334 -25.25 -48.29 -0.90
N PRO A 335 -25.52 -48.33 -2.23
CA PRO A 335 -25.70 -47.26 -3.25
C PRO A 335 -27.14 -47.23 -3.86
N ASN A 336 -27.41 -46.23 -4.74
CA ASN A 336 -28.12 -46.33 -6.04
C ASN A 336 -29.18 -45.22 -6.33
N ILE A 337 -29.27 -44.87 -7.63
CA ILE A 337 -30.34 -44.17 -8.39
C ILE A 337 -30.19 -42.64 -8.65
N ASP A 338 -29.58 -42.38 -9.82
CA ASP A 338 -30.03 -41.64 -11.01
C ASP A 338 -30.72 -40.24 -11.01
N VAL A 339 -30.27 -39.50 -12.02
CA VAL A 339 -30.56 -38.13 -12.50
C VAL A 339 -31.98 -37.98 -13.10
N PRO A 340 -32.56 -36.76 -13.08
CA PRO A 340 -32.93 -36.17 -14.38
C PRO A 340 -32.60 -34.67 -14.54
N SER A 341 -32.37 -34.32 -15.80
CA SER A 341 -32.09 -33.01 -16.36
C SER A 341 -33.35 -32.27 -16.86
N SER A 342 -33.33 -30.94 -16.85
CA SER A 342 -34.01 -29.98 -17.75
C SER A 342 -33.69 -28.56 -17.24
N GLY A 343 -33.38 -27.50 -18.00
CA GLY A 343 -33.60 -27.17 -19.41
C GLY A 343 -34.64 -26.04 -19.52
N GLY A 344 -34.23 -24.77 -19.68
CA GLY A 344 -35.17 -23.67 -20.00
C GLY A 344 -34.67 -22.22 -19.80
N ASN A 345 -34.56 -21.49 -20.92
CA ASN A 345 -34.05 -20.13 -21.16
C ASN A 345 -34.83 -18.94 -20.56
N VAL A 346 -34.14 -17.78 -20.38
CA VAL A 346 -34.72 -16.41 -20.30
C VAL A 346 -33.76 -15.39 -20.98
N PRO A 347 -34.25 -14.32 -21.66
CA PRO A 347 -33.58 -13.70 -22.81
C PRO A 347 -32.77 -12.42 -22.53
N THR A 348 -31.91 -12.10 -23.51
CA THR A 348 -30.99 -10.96 -23.62
C THR A 348 -31.65 -9.67 -24.09
N ARG A 349 -31.31 -8.52 -23.47
CA ARG A 349 -31.56 -7.16 -23.97
C ARG A 349 -30.24 -6.39 -24.13
N GLN A 350 -30.08 -5.76 -25.29
CA GLN A 350 -28.91 -5.03 -25.80
C GLN A 350 -28.75 -3.62 -25.19
N ILE A 351 -27.50 -3.19 -25.01
CA ILE A 351 -27.00 -1.82 -24.77
C ILE A 351 -25.69 -1.66 -25.59
N PRO A 352 -25.31 -0.46 -26.11
CA PRO A 352 -24.82 -0.32 -27.49
C PRO A 352 -23.30 -0.35 -27.70
N VAL A 353 -22.98 -0.31 -29.00
CA VAL A 353 -21.73 -0.59 -29.71
C VAL A 353 -20.65 0.49 -29.51
N ILE A 354 -19.76 0.34 -28.52
CA ILE A 354 -18.36 0.84 -28.56
C ILE A 354 -17.45 -0.15 -27.79
N ILE A 355 -17.55 -1.45 -28.05
CA ILE A 355 -16.56 -2.45 -27.59
C ILE A 355 -16.51 -3.56 -28.63
N ARG A 356 -15.84 -3.33 -29.77
CA ARG A 356 -15.61 -4.39 -30.77
C ARG A 356 -14.16 -4.53 -31.24
N LEU A 357 -13.24 -3.74 -30.66
CA LEU A 357 -11.81 -3.84 -30.91
C LEU A 357 -11.03 -4.47 -29.75
N GLU A 358 -11.45 -4.28 -28.49
CA GLU A 358 -10.75 -4.88 -27.33
C GLU A 358 -10.93 -6.41 -27.21
N SER A 359 -12.05 -6.98 -27.67
CA SER A 359 -12.34 -8.40 -27.46
C SER A 359 -11.53 -9.34 -28.36
N ARG A 360 -11.15 -8.90 -29.57
CA ARG A 360 -10.23 -9.66 -30.44
C ARG A 360 -8.78 -9.58 -29.94
N LEU A 361 -8.39 -8.45 -29.36
CA LEU A 361 -7.06 -8.24 -28.74
C LEU A 361 -6.90 -9.09 -27.46
N LEU A 362 -7.90 -9.12 -26.57
CA LEU A 362 -7.85 -9.95 -25.36
C LEU A 362 -7.78 -11.45 -25.66
N HIS A 363 -8.40 -11.89 -26.75
CA HIS A 363 -8.45 -13.31 -27.13
C HIS A 363 -7.12 -13.82 -27.71
N LEU A 364 -6.31 -12.92 -28.30
CA LEU A 364 -4.96 -13.22 -28.79
C LEU A 364 -3.91 -13.04 -27.67
N VAL A 365 -4.03 -11.99 -26.85
CA VAL A 365 -3.16 -11.75 -25.67
C VAL A 365 -3.24 -12.89 -24.65
N ASN A 366 -4.41 -13.51 -24.46
CA ASN A 366 -4.53 -14.68 -23.57
C ASN A 366 -3.84 -15.94 -24.11
N LYS A 367 -3.57 -16.05 -25.42
CA LYS A 367 -2.89 -17.20 -26.02
C LYS A 367 -1.37 -17.12 -25.84
N ASP A 368 -0.82 -15.90 -25.81
CA ASP A 368 0.62 -15.62 -25.76
C ASP A 368 1.06 -14.92 -24.45
N LYS A 369 0.26 -15.01 -23.38
CA LYS A 369 0.53 -14.43 -22.05
C LYS A 369 1.93 -14.73 -21.52
N GLY A 370 2.40 -15.97 -21.74
CA GLY A 370 3.72 -16.42 -21.32
C GLY A 370 4.89 -15.75 -22.05
N LEU A 371 4.65 -15.04 -23.17
CA LEU A 371 5.66 -14.25 -23.87
C LEU A 371 5.82 -12.87 -23.25
N LEU A 372 4.71 -12.20 -22.92
CA LEU A 372 4.73 -10.88 -22.30
C LEU A 372 5.35 -10.95 -20.90
N ASP A 373 5.02 -11.99 -20.14
CA ASP A 373 5.63 -12.25 -18.83
C ASP A 373 7.16 -12.50 -18.96
N ARG A 374 7.58 -13.23 -20.01
CA ARG A 374 9.00 -13.51 -20.30
C ARG A 374 9.79 -12.31 -20.81
N ASN A 375 9.20 -11.47 -21.66
CA ASN A 375 9.81 -10.23 -22.13
C ASN A 375 9.91 -9.22 -20.99
N THR A 376 8.91 -9.17 -20.11
CA THR A 376 8.96 -8.35 -18.88
C THR A 376 10.07 -8.85 -17.94
N ALA A 377 10.20 -10.17 -17.77
CA ALA A 377 11.27 -10.79 -16.96
C ALA A 377 12.67 -10.50 -17.49
N LYS A 378 12.88 -10.57 -18.81
CA LYS A 378 14.19 -10.28 -19.39
C LYS A 378 14.46 -8.79 -19.51
N ASN A 379 13.46 -7.94 -19.79
CA ASN A 379 13.60 -6.49 -19.66
C ASN A 379 14.16 -6.18 -18.27
N ILE A 380 13.63 -6.79 -17.20
CA ILE A 380 14.13 -6.61 -15.84
C ILE A 380 15.51 -7.27 -15.58
N GLY A 381 15.83 -8.40 -16.21
CA GLY A 381 17.13 -9.08 -16.11
C GLY A 381 18.26 -8.53 -17.01
N LEU A 382 17.94 -7.62 -17.94
CA LEU A 382 18.86 -6.98 -18.91
C LEU A 382 19.80 -5.93 -18.27
N PHE A 383 19.82 -5.81 -16.94
CA PHE A 383 20.31 -4.64 -16.22
C PHE A 383 21.49 -4.93 -15.28
N PRO A 384 22.73 -4.56 -15.65
CA PRO A 384 23.79 -4.32 -14.70
C PRO A 384 23.45 -3.11 -13.80
N SER A 385 23.98 -3.09 -12.58
CA SER A 385 23.80 -1.98 -11.63
C SER A 385 24.30 -0.66 -12.22
N ALA A 386 23.39 0.23 -12.59
CA ALA A 386 23.74 1.62 -12.89
C ALA A 386 24.18 2.30 -11.58
N GLY A 387 25.36 2.94 -11.59
CA GLY A 387 25.96 3.62 -10.43
C GLY A 387 25.10 4.74 -9.82
N ARG A 388 25.66 5.51 -8.88
CA ARG A 388 24.93 6.43 -7.96
C ARG A 388 24.20 7.65 -8.58
N SER A 389 23.97 7.73 -9.89
CA SER A 389 23.24 8.84 -10.55
C SER A 389 21.75 8.50 -10.84
N SER A 390 20.92 9.54 -11.02
CA SER A 390 19.61 9.40 -11.68
C SER A 390 19.84 8.72 -13.03
N GLY A 391 19.03 7.71 -13.37
CA GLY A 391 19.30 6.88 -14.53
C GLY A 391 18.09 6.09 -14.98
N LEU A 392 18.01 5.88 -16.30
CA LEU A 392 16.98 5.10 -16.96
C LEU A 392 17.53 3.73 -17.38
N ARG A 393 16.74 2.67 -17.19
CA ARG A 393 17.04 1.28 -17.53
C ARG A 393 16.28 0.88 -18.81
N HIS A 394 16.87 -0.03 -19.61
CA HIS A 394 16.34 -0.49 -20.92
C HIS A 394 14.86 -0.91 -20.86
N GLY A 395 14.19 -0.87 -22.00
CA GLY A 395 12.80 -1.29 -22.08
C GLY A 395 12.45 -1.82 -23.46
N GLU A 396 11.16 -1.94 -23.75
CA GLU A 396 10.63 -2.53 -25.00
C GLU A 396 11.28 -1.97 -26.28
N ALA A 397 11.61 -0.67 -26.28
CA ALA A 397 12.32 -0.01 -27.37
C ALA A 397 13.69 -0.64 -27.71
N ALA A 398 14.45 -1.09 -26.70
CA ALA A 398 15.74 -1.76 -26.88
C ALA A 398 15.56 -3.11 -27.60
N SER A 399 14.61 -3.89 -27.09
CA SER A 399 14.27 -5.21 -27.60
C SER A 399 13.77 -5.16 -29.03
N LEU A 400 12.91 -4.18 -29.37
CA LEU A 400 12.45 -3.93 -30.73
C LEU A 400 13.60 -3.54 -31.67
N SER A 401 14.52 -2.71 -31.20
CA SER A 401 15.68 -2.26 -31.98
C SER A 401 16.61 -3.42 -32.31
N LEU A 402 16.93 -4.28 -31.32
CA LEU A 402 17.72 -5.48 -31.54
C LEU A 402 16.98 -6.52 -32.40
N ALA A 403 15.65 -6.60 -32.30
CA ALA A 403 14.87 -7.46 -33.18
C ALA A 403 14.91 -7.00 -34.65
N THR A 404 15.05 -5.70 -34.90
CA THR A 404 15.28 -5.18 -36.28
C THR A 404 16.61 -5.67 -36.84
N LEU A 405 17.65 -5.74 -36.00
CA LEU A 405 18.95 -6.27 -36.38
C LEU A 405 18.88 -7.78 -36.62
N ALA A 406 18.16 -8.52 -35.76
CA ALA A 406 17.96 -9.96 -35.91
C ALA A 406 17.24 -10.34 -37.22
N ALA A 407 16.41 -9.45 -37.77
CA ALA A 407 15.77 -9.64 -39.07
C ALA A 407 16.78 -9.63 -40.24
N GLY A 408 17.94 -8.99 -40.07
CA GLY A 408 19.02 -8.94 -41.06
C GLY A 408 20.18 -9.88 -40.78
N ALA A 409 20.13 -10.59 -39.66
CA ALA A 409 21.12 -11.59 -39.27
C ALA A 409 20.71 -12.99 -39.76
N GLU A 410 21.70 -13.82 -40.06
CA GLU A 410 21.51 -15.21 -40.49
C GLU A 410 22.17 -16.20 -39.52
N ASP A 411 21.83 -17.48 -39.69
CA ASP A 411 22.40 -18.65 -38.98
C ASP A 411 22.54 -18.47 -37.46
N ASN A 412 23.77 -18.55 -36.95
CA ASN A 412 24.06 -18.51 -35.52
C ASN A 412 23.87 -17.11 -34.95
N THR A 413 24.15 -16.06 -35.74
CA THR A 413 23.98 -14.66 -35.32
C THR A 413 22.52 -14.36 -35.02
N ARG A 414 21.63 -14.83 -35.90
CA ARG A 414 20.18 -14.73 -35.70
C ARG A 414 19.73 -15.47 -34.45
N LYS A 415 20.16 -16.73 -34.27
CA LYS A 415 19.80 -17.55 -33.11
C LYS A 415 20.26 -16.91 -31.80
N GLU A 416 21.50 -16.42 -31.75
CA GLU A 416 22.06 -15.77 -30.58
C GLU A 416 21.29 -14.46 -30.26
N LEU A 417 20.94 -13.64 -31.26
CA LEU A 417 20.10 -12.45 -31.06
C LEU A 417 18.69 -12.78 -30.58
N LEU A 418 18.04 -13.78 -31.18
CA LEU A 418 16.70 -14.22 -30.76
C LEU A 418 16.73 -14.87 -29.37
N GLN A 419 17.81 -15.56 -29.01
CA GLN A 419 18.02 -16.10 -27.67
C GLN A 419 18.26 -14.97 -26.66
N ALA A 420 19.03 -13.95 -27.02
CA ALA A 420 19.22 -12.73 -26.22
C ALA A 420 17.87 -12.03 -25.98
N LEU A 421 16.95 -12.04 -26.94
CA LEU A 421 15.61 -11.49 -26.82
C LEU A 421 14.56 -12.45 -26.24
N ASN A 422 14.95 -13.71 -25.96
CA ASN A 422 14.04 -14.79 -25.54
C ASN A 422 12.90 -15.11 -26.54
N LEU A 423 13.13 -14.80 -27.81
CA LEU A 423 12.24 -15.08 -28.94
C LEU A 423 12.58 -16.39 -29.64
N ALA A 424 13.73 -17.00 -29.34
CA ALA A 424 14.17 -18.28 -29.94
C ALA A 424 13.12 -19.41 -29.87
N PRO A 425 12.36 -19.61 -28.77
CA PRO A 425 11.31 -20.65 -28.72
C PRO A 425 10.12 -20.40 -29.65
N MET A 426 9.99 -19.18 -30.18
CA MET A 426 8.90 -18.80 -31.09
C MET A 426 9.25 -19.02 -32.56
N GLU A 427 10.54 -19.19 -32.86
CA GLU A 427 11.00 -19.53 -34.18
C GLU A 427 10.56 -20.96 -34.48
N ARG A 428 9.69 -21.10 -35.48
CA ARG A 428 9.17 -22.38 -35.94
C ARG A 428 9.56 -22.56 -37.39
N ASP A 429 10.10 -23.73 -37.70
CA ASP A 429 10.45 -24.11 -39.07
C ASP A 429 9.23 -23.91 -39.98
N GLY A 430 9.39 -23.08 -41.03
CA GLY A 430 8.35 -22.76 -42.00
C GLY A 430 7.46 -21.55 -41.68
N GLU A 431 7.62 -20.85 -40.54
CA GLU A 431 6.85 -19.63 -40.19
C GLU A 431 7.77 -18.40 -39.90
N PRO A 432 8.60 -17.94 -40.84
CA PRO A 432 9.58 -16.86 -40.58
C PRO A 432 8.93 -15.49 -40.27
N GLU A 433 7.71 -15.25 -40.75
CA GLU A 433 6.99 -13.98 -40.51
C GLU A 433 6.33 -13.90 -39.14
N ARG A 434 6.32 -14.98 -38.36
CA ARG A 434 5.59 -15.03 -37.08
C ARG A 434 6.13 -14.05 -36.06
N ILE A 435 7.45 -14.03 -35.86
CA ILE A 435 8.12 -13.11 -34.93
C ILE A 435 7.91 -11.64 -35.37
N PRO A 436 8.22 -11.26 -36.63
CA PRO A 436 7.95 -9.91 -37.13
C PRO A 436 6.49 -9.46 -36.98
N THR A 437 5.52 -10.32 -37.30
CA THR A 437 4.09 -10.00 -37.20
C THR A 437 3.66 -9.77 -35.75
N LEU A 438 4.18 -10.57 -34.83
CA LEU A 438 3.89 -10.41 -33.41
C LEU A 438 4.47 -9.12 -32.83
N LEU A 439 5.71 -8.78 -33.19
CA LEU A 439 6.34 -7.53 -32.78
C LEU A 439 5.61 -6.32 -33.35
N GLN A 440 5.14 -6.40 -34.59
CA GLN A 440 4.29 -5.36 -35.18
C GLN A 440 3.01 -5.17 -34.37
N GLN A 441 2.31 -6.25 -34.00
CA GLN A 441 1.09 -6.19 -33.19
C GLN A 441 1.34 -5.65 -31.78
N MET A 442 2.48 -5.99 -31.16
CA MET A 442 2.88 -5.45 -29.86
C MET A 442 3.12 -3.94 -29.95
N LYS A 443 3.84 -3.50 -30.99
CA LYS A 443 4.09 -2.08 -31.23
C LYS A 443 2.80 -1.30 -31.49
N GLU A 444 1.88 -1.84 -32.29
CA GLU A 444 0.57 -1.22 -32.55
C GLU A 444 -0.30 -1.11 -31.29
N ALA A 445 -0.09 -1.99 -30.31
CA ALA A 445 -0.78 -1.95 -29.03
C ALA A 445 -0.21 -0.92 -28.05
N VAL A 446 1.01 -0.42 -28.27
CA VAL A 446 1.69 0.52 -27.38
C VAL A 446 1.79 1.89 -28.05
N VAL A 447 1.06 2.88 -27.53
CA VAL A 447 1.07 4.26 -28.01
C VAL A 447 2.32 4.99 -27.48
N GLN A 448 3.51 4.58 -27.92
CA GLN A 448 4.76 5.27 -27.63
C GLN A 448 5.38 5.80 -28.93
N THR A 449 5.93 7.01 -28.85
CA THR A 449 6.71 7.56 -29.95
C THR A 449 8.12 6.98 -29.90
N LEU A 450 8.33 5.96 -30.73
CA LEU A 450 9.59 5.27 -30.93
C LEU A 450 10.13 5.56 -32.34
N ALA A 451 11.33 6.12 -32.41
CA ALA A 451 12.08 6.32 -33.64
C ALA A 451 13.24 5.34 -33.69
N THR A 452 13.19 4.35 -34.59
CA THR A 452 14.29 3.40 -34.80
C THR A 452 14.79 3.52 -36.23
N ALA A 453 16.10 3.61 -36.42
CA ALA A 453 16.70 3.60 -37.75
C ALA A 453 18.03 2.87 -37.80
N LEU A 454 18.27 2.26 -38.96
CA LEU A 454 19.56 1.70 -39.37
C LEU A 454 20.24 2.69 -40.31
N PHE A 455 21.38 3.23 -39.88
CA PHE A 455 22.24 4.09 -40.67
C PHE A 455 23.34 3.24 -41.29
N ILE A 456 23.37 3.14 -42.62
CA ILE A 456 24.25 2.25 -43.38
C ILE A 456 25.16 3.07 -44.27
N SER A 457 26.42 2.65 -44.41
CA SER A 457 27.36 3.31 -45.33
C SER A 457 26.83 3.29 -46.77
N LYS A 458 26.94 4.41 -47.48
CA LYS A 458 26.61 4.51 -48.93
C LYS A 458 27.36 3.49 -49.80
N GLN A 459 28.47 2.95 -49.32
CA GLN A 459 29.27 1.97 -50.04
C GLN A 459 28.66 0.55 -50.01
N VAL A 460 27.64 0.32 -49.19
CA VAL A 460 26.98 -0.98 -48.99
C VAL A 460 25.71 -1.07 -49.83
N GLN A 461 25.55 -2.15 -50.59
CA GLN A 461 24.31 -2.44 -51.32
C GLN A 461 23.34 -3.23 -50.43
N VAL A 462 22.22 -2.62 -50.08
CA VAL A 462 21.22 -3.21 -49.17
C VAL A 462 20.20 -4.04 -49.95
N GLU A 463 19.86 -5.23 -49.45
CA GLU A 463 18.82 -6.07 -50.04
C GLU A 463 17.44 -5.39 -49.92
N SER A 464 16.71 -5.29 -51.04
CA SER A 464 15.39 -4.64 -51.09
C SER A 464 14.33 -5.35 -50.24
N SER A 465 14.45 -6.66 -50.08
CA SER A 465 13.60 -7.49 -49.21
C SER A 465 13.76 -7.08 -47.73
N PHE A 466 14.99 -6.90 -47.27
CA PHE A 466 15.29 -6.44 -45.91
C PHE A 466 14.70 -5.05 -45.64
N SER A 467 14.96 -4.08 -46.54
CA SER A 467 14.41 -2.73 -46.40
C SER A 467 12.87 -2.72 -46.29
N SER A 468 12.21 -3.56 -47.09
CA SER A 468 10.75 -3.69 -47.07
C SER A 468 10.23 -4.33 -45.78
N GLN A 469 10.91 -5.36 -45.28
CA GLN A 469 10.54 -6.06 -44.04
C GLN A 469 10.72 -5.16 -42.81
N VAL A 470 11.85 -4.47 -42.71
CA VAL A 470 12.16 -3.58 -41.57
C VAL A 470 11.13 -2.45 -41.47
N LYS A 471 10.77 -1.85 -42.61
CA LYS A 471 9.75 -0.81 -42.65
C LYS A 471 8.34 -1.33 -42.32
N LYS A 472 7.99 -2.51 -42.81
CA LYS A 472 6.66 -3.11 -42.60
C LYS A 472 6.44 -3.56 -41.15
N PHE A 473 7.34 -4.39 -40.63
CA PHE A 473 7.12 -5.08 -39.36
C PHE A 473 7.65 -4.33 -38.15
N TYR A 474 8.74 -3.58 -38.32
CA TYR A 474 9.39 -2.89 -37.21
C TYR A 474 9.17 -1.37 -37.26
N SER A 475 8.64 -0.85 -38.37
CA SER A 475 8.53 0.59 -38.68
C SER A 475 9.81 1.33 -38.30
N ALA A 476 10.95 0.72 -38.65
CA ALA A 476 12.25 1.33 -38.57
C ALA A 476 12.66 1.79 -39.98
N ASP A 477 13.34 2.92 -40.04
CA ASP A 477 13.82 3.47 -41.30
C ASP A 477 15.25 3.01 -41.60
N LEU A 478 15.56 2.90 -42.89
CA LEU A 478 16.91 2.64 -43.37
C LEU A 478 17.42 3.89 -44.06
N LYS A 479 18.55 4.41 -43.58
CA LYS A 479 19.15 5.65 -44.08
C LYS A 479 20.58 5.38 -44.53
N SER A 480 20.90 5.79 -45.75
CA SER A 480 22.25 5.69 -46.27
C SER A 480 23.02 6.96 -45.97
N VAL A 481 24.16 6.83 -45.28
CA VAL A 481 25.01 7.95 -44.83
C VAL A 481 26.46 7.74 -45.22
N GLU A 482 27.22 8.82 -45.16
CA GLU A 482 28.64 8.83 -45.51
C GLU A 482 29.45 9.11 -44.25
N PHE A 483 29.84 8.03 -43.56
CA PHE A 483 30.51 8.11 -42.25
C PHE A 483 31.83 8.88 -42.29
N SER A 484 32.51 8.94 -43.44
CA SER A 484 33.71 9.78 -43.64
C SER A 484 33.45 11.27 -43.41
N ASN A 485 32.22 11.75 -43.58
CA ASN A 485 31.79 13.08 -43.21
C ASN A 485 31.03 13.05 -41.88
N GLU A 486 31.80 13.13 -40.79
CA GLU A 486 31.28 13.07 -39.41
C GLU A 486 30.18 14.12 -39.16
N GLN A 487 30.40 15.37 -39.56
CA GLN A 487 29.47 16.46 -39.28
C GLN A 487 28.13 16.28 -40.02
N ALA A 488 28.18 15.87 -41.30
CA ALA A 488 26.98 15.61 -42.08
C ALA A 488 26.22 14.38 -41.55
N THR A 489 26.95 13.34 -41.12
CA THR A 489 26.34 12.13 -40.54
C THR A 489 25.66 12.44 -39.22
N LYS A 490 26.32 13.18 -38.32
CA LYS A 490 25.71 13.65 -37.06
C LYS A 490 24.45 14.46 -37.31
N ALA A 491 24.50 15.43 -38.23
CA ALA A 491 23.36 16.25 -38.58
C ALA A 491 22.18 15.41 -39.10
N SER A 492 22.46 14.42 -39.97
CA SER A 492 21.42 13.53 -40.50
C SER A 492 20.77 12.65 -39.42
N ILE A 493 21.56 12.12 -38.49
CA ILE A 493 21.04 11.31 -37.37
C ILE A 493 20.20 12.20 -36.43
N SER A 494 20.72 13.38 -36.07
CA SER A 494 20.00 14.34 -35.23
C SER A 494 18.70 14.82 -35.87
N GLU A 495 18.70 15.17 -37.16
CA GLU A 495 17.50 15.58 -37.89
C GLU A 495 16.45 14.46 -37.89
N TYR A 496 16.87 13.22 -38.16
CA TYR A 496 15.99 12.07 -38.14
C TYR A 496 15.34 11.86 -36.76
N VAL A 497 16.14 11.87 -35.69
CA VAL A 497 15.62 11.66 -34.35
C VAL A 497 14.75 12.82 -33.89
N THR A 498 15.15 14.07 -34.19
CA THR A 498 14.38 15.27 -33.86
C THR A 498 13.01 15.25 -34.53
N ALA A 499 12.95 14.93 -35.83
CA ALA A 499 11.70 14.87 -36.59
C ALA A 499 10.75 13.79 -36.06
N ASN A 500 11.29 12.60 -35.76
CA ASN A 500 10.47 11.45 -35.33
C ASN A 500 10.16 11.44 -33.82
N THR A 501 10.78 12.30 -33.02
CA THR A 501 10.50 12.46 -31.58
C THR A 501 9.76 13.76 -31.25
N GLY A 502 9.18 14.43 -32.25
CA GLY A 502 8.43 15.66 -32.04
C GLY A 502 9.28 16.81 -31.46
N ASN A 503 10.55 16.88 -31.86
CA ASN A 503 11.56 17.84 -31.39
C ASN A 503 12.00 17.72 -29.92
N LYS A 504 11.63 16.62 -29.24
CA LYS A 504 11.99 16.39 -27.83
C LYS A 504 13.43 15.92 -27.64
N ILE A 505 13.94 15.10 -28.56
CA ILE A 505 15.33 14.61 -28.54
C ILE A 505 16.07 15.23 -29.73
N ARG A 506 17.10 16.06 -29.46
CA ARG A 506 17.82 16.83 -30.48
C ARG A 506 19.18 16.27 -30.86
N GLU A 507 19.97 15.92 -29.86
CA GLU A 507 21.33 15.40 -30.04
C GLU A 507 21.39 13.98 -29.51
N VAL A 508 21.98 13.05 -30.27
CA VAL A 508 22.00 11.62 -29.95
C VAL A 508 23.42 11.10 -29.82
N LEU A 509 24.37 11.76 -30.47
CA LEU A 509 25.71 11.28 -30.70
C LEU A 509 26.71 12.43 -30.52
N ASP A 510 27.72 12.20 -29.69
CA ASP A 510 28.81 13.16 -29.50
C ASP A 510 29.86 13.05 -30.60
N ASN A 511 30.20 11.82 -31.04
CA ASN A 511 31.23 11.51 -32.04
C ASN A 511 30.76 10.42 -33.00
N VAL A 512 31.24 10.43 -34.25
CA VAL A 512 30.98 9.37 -35.23
C VAL A 512 32.31 8.94 -35.85
N ASN A 513 32.61 7.63 -35.81
CA ASN A 513 33.82 7.10 -36.42
C ASN A 513 33.65 6.95 -37.94
N ALA A 514 34.60 7.48 -38.70
CA ALA A 514 34.63 7.42 -40.16
C ALA A 514 34.67 6.00 -40.74
N GLN A 515 35.11 5.01 -39.95
CA GLN A 515 35.17 3.60 -40.34
C GLN A 515 33.86 2.84 -40.08
N ASN A 516 32.83 3.49 -39.53
CA ASN A 516 31.55 2.84 -39.28
C ASN A 516 30.92 2.36 -40.60
N GLN A 517 30.31 1.18 -40.57
CA GLN A 517 29.61 0.58 -41.71
C GLN A 517 28.10 0.52 -41.48
N LEU A 518 27.70 0.25 -40.23
CA LEU A 518 26.32 0.09 -39.80
C LEU A 518 26.14 0.62 -38.38
N MET A 519 25.20 1.55 -38.19
CA MET A 519 24.79 2.05 -36.88
C MET A 519 23.29 1.84 -36.66
N LEU A 520 22.92 1.26 -35.52
CA LEU A 520 21.53 1.15 -35.08
C LEU A 520 21.24 2.26 -34.07
N ILE A 521 20.34 3.17 -34.41
CA ILE A 521 19.93 4.26 -33.53
C ILE A 521 18.47 4.10 -33.16
N SER A 522 18.19 4.12 -31.87
CA SER A 522 16.84 4.10 -31.33
C SER A 522 16.61 5.28 -30.40
N ALA A 523 15.48 5.95 -30.54
CA ALA A 523 15.10 7.07 -29.69
C ALA A 523 13.64 6.90 -29.26
N ALA A 524 13.40 6.95 -27.95
CA ALA A 524 12.07 6.85 -27.38
C ALA A 524 11.80 8.05 -26.48
N TYR A 525 10.59 8.60 -26.52
CA TYR A 525 10.17 9.59 -25.53
C TYR A 525 8.85 9.16 -24.89
N PHE A 526 8.75 9.44 -23.58
CA PHE A 526 7.52 9.30 -22.83
C PHE A 526 7.20 10.61 -22.13
N THR A 527 5.95 11.03 -22.28
CA THR A 527 5.35 12.14 -21.53
C THR A 527 4.13 11.59 -20.81
N GLY A 528 4.02 11.82 -19.50
CA GLY A 528 2.92 11.32 -18.70
C GLY A 528 1.59 11.98 -19.03
N GLN A 529 0.87 11.51 -20.05
CA GLN A 529 -0.48 11.98 -20.36
C GLN A 529 -1.48 11.42 -19.37
N TRP A 530 -1.51 12.00 -18.16
CA TRP A 530 -2.31 11.47 -17.06
C TRP A 530 -3.79 11.37 -17.44
N LYS A 531 -4.41 10.24 -17.11
CA LYS A 531 -5.87 10.07 -17.24
C LYS A 531 -6.62 11.17 -16.47
N LEU A 532 -6.01 11.65 -15.40
CA LEU A 532 -6.50 12.75 -14.60
C LEU A 532 -5.31 13.69 -14.28
N PRO A 533 -5.23 14.87 -14.92
CA PRO A 533 -4.07 15.75 -14.84
C PRO A 533 -3.93 16.46 -13.49
N PHE A 534 -2.72 16.93 -13.20
CA PHE A 534 -2.45 17.81 -12.06
C PHE A 534 -2.83 19.25 -12.44
N ASN A 535 -3.22 20.06 -11.46
CA ASN A 535 -3.46 21.48 -11.71
C ASN A 535 -2.17 22.25 -11.45
N SER A 536 -1.59 22.84 -12.49
CA SER A 536 -0.35 23.63 -12.39
C SER A 536 -0.46 24.82 -11.43
N SER A 537 -1.67 25.32 -11.16
CA SER A 537 -1.90 26.40 -10.20
C SER A 537 -1.67 25.97 -8.74
N PHE A 538 -1.68 24.66 -8.46
CA PHE A 538 -1.38 24.13 -7.13
C PHE A 538 0.06 23.65 -7.00
N THR A 539 0.85 23.66 -8.08
CA THR A 539 2.27 23.29 -8.03
C THR A 539 3.06 24.36 -7.29
N GLN A 540 3.86 23.93 -6.31
CA GLN A 540 4.66 24.83 -5.46
C GLN A 540 6.08 24.32 -5.29
N GLU A 541 7.02 25.23 -5.05
CA GLU A 541 8.38 24.86 -4.66
C GLU A 541 8.38 24.24 -3.27
N GLU A 542 8.89 23.02 -3.18
CA GLU A 542 8.93 22.23 -1.96
C GLU A 542 10.30 21.56 -1.81
N ARG A 543 10.63 21.15 -0.58
CA ARG A 543 11.91 20.48 -0.29
C ARG A 543 11.91 19.05 -0.82
N PHE A 544 12.98 18.70 -1.54
CA PHE A 544 13.35 17.34 -1.89
C PHE A 544 14.70 16.99 -1.26
N TYR A 545 14.76 15.86 -0.57
CA TYR A 545 15.90 15.36 0.17
C TYR A 545 16.67 14.37 -0.71
N ALA A 546 17.58 14.85 -1.55
CA ALA A 546 18.36 14.00 -2.46
C ALA A 546 19.23 12.99 -1.69
N ASP A 547 19.77 13.42 -0.55
CA ASP A 547 20.36 12.57 0.48
C ASP A 547 20.26 13.26 1.86
N LYS A 548 20.91 12.69 2.89
CA LYS A 548 20.88 13.23 4.27
C LYS A 548 21.47 14.64 4.41
N TYR A 549 22.30 15.08 3.47
CA TYR A 549 23.05 16.34 3.52
C TYR A 549 22.63 17.33 2.43
N HIS A 550 22.01 16.86 1.34
CA HIS A 550 21.61 17.68 0.20
C HIS A 550 20.09 17.80 0.10
N ILE A 551 19.59 19.01 0.39
CA ILE A 551 18.18 19.39 0.24
C ILE A 551 18.08 20.42 -0.88
N ILE A 552 17.19 20.17 -1.84
CA ILE A 552 16.95 21.02 -3.02
C ILE A 552 15.48 21.44 -3.06
N GLN A 553 15.21 22.59 -3.68
CA GLN A 553 13.84 23.04 -3.94
C GLN A 553 13.42 22.54 -5.32
N VAL A 554 12.24 21.92 -5.40
CA VAL A 554 11.68 21.42 -6.65
C VAL A 554 10.20 21.75 -6.75
N PRO A 555 9.68 21.99 -7.97
CA PRO A 555 8.25 22.14 -8.19
C PRO A 555 7.51 20.81 -7.92
N MET A 556 6.76 20.77 -6.81
CA MET A 556 5.91 19.65 -6.41
C MET A 556 4.49 19.84 -6.93
N MET A 557 4.07 18.93 -7.80
CA MET A 557 2.70 18.82 -8.26
C MET A 557 1.86 18.15 -7.18
N ILE A 558 0.65 18.67 -6.91
CA ILE A 558 -0.23 18.16 -5.86
C ILE A 558 -1.62 17.85 -6.39
N ARG A 559 -2.19 16.72 -5.97
CA ARG A 559 -3.58 16.37 -6.29
C ARG A 559 -4.18 15.35 -5.32
N SER A 560 -5.37 15.65 -4.82
CA SER A 560 -6.19 14.75 -4.00
C SER A 560 -7.18 13.95 -4.84
N ASP A 561 -7.09 12.61 -4.80
CA ASP A 561 -8.01 11.70 -5.51
C ASP A 561 -7.91 10.25 -4.97
N LYS A 562 -8.65 9.32 -5.58
CA LYS A 562 -8.51 7.88 -5.40
C LYS A 562 -7.40 7.35 -6.30
N TYR A 563 -6.29 6.95 -5.69
CA TYR A 563 -5.16 6.33 -6.36
C TYR A 563 -5.10 4.83 -6.08
N TYR A 564 -4.40 4.10 -6.95
CA TYR A 564 -4.10 2.69 -6.74
C TYR A 564 -2.78 2.58 -5.98
N LEU A 565 -2.82 1.93 -4.82
CA LEU A 565 -1.69 1.75 -3.92
C LEU A 565 -1.45 0.29 -3.57
N ALA A 566 -0.19 -0.06 -3.38
CA ALA A 566 0.23 -1.27 -2.70
C ALA A 566 1.42 -0.94 -1.80
N TYR A 567 1.70 -1.81 -0.84
CA TYR A 567 2.89 -1.75 -0.02
C TYR A 567 3.53 -3.13 0.00
N ASP A 568 4.83 -3.19 -0.24
CA ASP A 568 5.60 -4.42 -0.12
C ASP A 568 6.36 -4.42 1.21
N PRO A 569 5.93 -5.21 2.21
CA PRO A 569 6.59 -5.25 3.51
C PRO A 569 7.96 -5.94 3.48
N ALA A 570 8.25 -6.76 2.47
CA ALA A 570 9.54 -7.44 2.38
C ALA A 570 10.65 -6.49 1.90
N LEU A 571 10.30 -5.62 0.93
CA LEU A 571 11.21 -4.60 0.40
C LEU A 571 11.03 -3.22 1.03
N LYS A 572 10.07 -3.08 1.96
CA LYS A 572 9.71 -1.83 2.65
C LYS A 572 9.56 -0.66 1.65
N VAL A 573 8.70 -0.86 0.66
CA VAL A 573 8.48 0.10 -0.44
C VAL A 573 7.00 0.32 -0.68
N GLY A 574 6.61 1.59 -0.75
CA GLY A 574 5.28 2.02 -1.18
C GLY A 574 5.18 2.09 -2.70
N ILE A 575 4.11 1.54 -3.27
CA ILE A 575 3.86 1.53 -4.72
C ILE A 575 2.62 2.37 -5.01
N LEU A 576 2.78 3.43 -5.78
CA LEU A 576 1.70 4.27 -6.29
C LEU A 576 1.57 4.07 -7.80
N LYS A 577 0.35 3.86 -8.29
CA LYS A 577 0.09 3.81 -9.73
C LYS A 577 -0.66 5.06 -10.22
N LEU A 578 -0.12 5.67 -11.27
CA LEU A 578 -0.68 6.79 -12.02
C LEU A 578 -1.07 6.32 -13.43
N PRO A 579 -2.37 6.17 -13.75
CA PRO A 579 -2.82 5.76 -15.07
C PRO A 579 -2.75 6.92 -16.07
N CYS A 580 -2.36 6.62 -17.31
CA CYS A 580 -2.36 7.53 -18.45
C CYS A 580 -3.62 7.35 -19.32
N ALA A 581 -3.90 8.30 -20.21
CA ALA A 581 -5.04 8.28 -21.11
C ALA A 581 -4.87 7.27 -22.28
N ASP A 582 -3.63 6.92 -22.60
CA ASP A 582 -3.21 6.09 -23.73
C ASP A 582 -3.12 4.58 -23.43
N GLY A 583 -3.57 4.16 -22.25
CA GLY A 583 -3.48 2.76 -21.81
C GLY A 583 -2.16 2.38 -21.14
N THR A 584 -1.22 3.33 -20.99
CA THR A 584 -0.03 3.15 -20.15
C THR A 584 -0.29 3.56 -18.71
N ALA A 585 0.58 3.14 -17.79
CA ALA A 585 0.58 3.61 -16.43
C ALA A 585 2.01 3.73 -15.89
N MET A 586 2.22 4.70 -15.01
CA MET A 586 3.46 4.85 -14.26
C MET A 586 3.28 4.31 -12.83
N LEU A 587 4.11 3.37 -12.43
CA LEU A 587 4.31 3.02 -11.02
C LEU A 587 5.43 3.89 -10.46
N LEU A 588 5.17 4.54 -9.34
CA LEU A 588 6.19 5.19 -8.52
C LEU A 588 6.44 4.34 -7.28
N LEU A 589 7.71 4.03 -7.03
CA LEU A 589 8.19 3.18 -5.94
C LEU A 589 8.95 4.06 -4.96
N LEU A 590 8.37 4.24 -3.77
CA LEU A 590 8.94 5.07 -2.72
C LEU A 590 9.43 4.17 -1.57
N PRO A 591 10.76 3.92 -1.44
CA PRO A 591 11.31 3.21 -0.30
C PRO A 591 11.02 3.94 1.01
N ASP A 592 10.89 3.20 2.12
CA ASP A 592 10.83 3.79 3.46
C ASP A 592 12.11 4.60 3.78
N GLU A 593 12.04 5.50 4.77
CA GLU A 593 13.13 6.43 5.06
C GLU A 593 14.45 5.77 5.47
N ASP A 594 14.39 4.55 6.04
CA ASP A 594 15.55 3.74 6.44
C ASP A 594 16.08 2.82 5.35
N VAL A 595 15.47 2.82 4.15
CA VAL A 595 15.76 1.89 3.06
C VAL A 595 16.45 2.61 1.91
N ASP A 596 17.62 2.12 1.51
CA ASP A 596 18.30 2.63 0.32
C ASP A 596 17.61 2.14 -0.95
N TYR A 597 17.39 3.04 -1.91
CA TYR A 597 16.69 2.73 -3.16
C TYR A 597 17.42 1.67 -3.99
N THR A 598 18.72 1.48 -3.80
CA THR A 598 19.53 0.44 -4.45
C THR A 598 19.06 -0.97 -4.11
N SER A 599 18.62 -1.21 -2.87
CA SER A 599 18.14 -2.53 -2.43
C SER A 599 16.85 -2.93 -3.14
N VAL A 600 15.94 -1.97 -3.38
CA VAL A 600 14.72 -2.18 -4.16
C VAL A 600 15.05 -2.41 -5.63
N ASP A 601 16.04 -1.69 -6.15
CA ASP A 601 16.50 -1.79 -7.53
C ASP A 601 17.14 -3.16 -7.84
N GLU A 602 17.87 -3.73 -6.87
CA GLU A 602 18.50 -5.05 -6.96
C GLU A 602 17.49 -6.20 -6.80
N ALA A 603 16.46 -6.01 -5.99
CA ALA A 603 15.43 -7.01 -5.75
C ALA A 603 14.31 -7.02 -6.80
N LEU A 604 14.31 -6.06 -7.74
CA LEU A 604 13.27 -5.97 -8.74
C LEU A 604 13.37 -7.12 -9.74
N THR A 605 12.32 -7.96 -9.79
CA THR A 605 12.13 -8.99 -10.82
C THR A 605 10.74 -8.84 -11.46
N ALA A 606 10.47 -9.55 -12.57
CA ALA A 606 9.13 -9.53 -13.17
C ALA A 606 8.07 -10.10 -12.23
N GLU A 607 8.40 -11.12 -11.46
CA GLU A 607 7.48 -11.72 -10.49
C GLU A 607 7.12 -10.70 -9.40
N VAL A 608 8.10 -9.94 -8.92
CA VAL A 608 7.90 -8.87 -7.95
C VAL A 608 7.02 -7.77 -8.54
N PHE A 609 7.35 -7.29 -9.73
CA PHE A 609 6.57 -6.25 -10.45
C PHE A 609 5.11 -6.68 -10.69
N LEU A 610 4.88 -7.87 -11.24
CA LEU A 610 3.54 -8.41 -11.49
C LEU A 610 2.79 -8.62 -10.16
N GLY A 611 3.51 -9.04 -9.12
CA GLY A 611 3.00 -9.16 -7.75
C GLY A 611 2.50 -7.82 -7.20
N TRP A 612 3.23 -6.72 -7.42
CA TRP A 612 2.78 -5.38 -7.03
C TRP A 612 1.52 -4.97 -7.79
N VAL A 613 1.51 -5.12 -9.12
CA VAL A 613 0.35 -4.76 -9.96
C VAL A 613 -0.92 -5.50 -9.53
N ALA A 614 -0.80 -6.77 -9.12
CA ALA A 614 -1.92 -7.58 -8.63
C ALA A 614 -2.45 -7.14 -7.25
N LYS A 615 -1.59 -6.57 -6.40
CA LYS A 615 -1.93 -6.15 -5.03
C LYS A 615 -2.47 -4.71 -4.92
N LEU A 616 -2.45 -3.94 -6.02
CA LEU A 616 -2.91 -2.56 -6.05
C LEU A 616 -4.40 -2.43 -5.64
N LYS A 617 -4.68 -1.56 -4.68
CA LYS A 617 -6.03 -1.25 -4.18
C LYS A 617 -6.30 0.24 -4.28
N LYS A 618 -7.56 0.61 -4.57
CA LYS A 618 -7.97 2.02 -4.61
C LYS A 618 -8.08 2.61 -3.21
N THR A 619 -7.39 3.71 -2.97
CA THR A 619 -7.37 4.44 -1.69
C THR A 619 -7.43 5.93 -1.96
N LYS A 620 -8.20 6.69 -1.17
CA LYS A 620 -8.26 8.16 -1.26
C LYS A 620 -7.03 8.76 -0.58
N LEU A 621 -6.23 9.53 -1.32
CA LEU A 621 -5.02 10.19 -0.83
C LEU A 621 -4.87 11.59 -1.43
N GLU A 622 -4.07 12.41 -0.76
CA GLU A 622 -3.40 13.55 -1.39
C GLU A 622 -1.99 13.14 -1.83
N VAL A 623 -1.68 13.26 -3.12
CA VAL A 623 -0.38 12.85 -3.67
C VAL A 623 0.41 14.09 -4.07
N GLN A 624 1.69 14.14 -3.67
CA GLN A 624 2.67 15.14 -4.08
C GLN A 624 3.83 14.48 -4.82
N ILE A 625 4.10 14.90 -6.06
CA ILE A 625 5.13 14.32 -6.95
C ILE A 625 5.93 15.47 -7.58
N PRO A 626 7.27 15.39 -7.61
CA PRO A 626 8.07 16.45 -8.23
C PRO A 626 7.91 16.41 -9.74
N ARG A 627 7.97 17.56 -10.41
CA ARG A 627 8.29 17.55 -11.85
C ARG A 627 9.70 17.00 -12.02
N PHE A 628 9.89 16.14 -12.99
CA PHE A 628 11.21 15.64 -13.33
C PHE A 628 11.31 15.32 -14.81
N SER A 629 12.53 15.38 -15.32
CA SER A 629 12.90 14.95 -16.66
C SER A 629 14.13 14.09 -16.51
N VAL A 630 14.09 12.85 -16.99
CA VAL A 630 15.24 11.95 -17.00
C VAL A 630 15.60 11.64 -18.44
N GLU A 631 16.83 11.95 -18.82
CA GLU A 631 17.38 11.70 -20.14
C GLU A 631 18.56 10.74 -20.03
N TYR A 632 18.55 9.67 -20.82
CA TYR A 632 19.66 8.71 -20.80
C TYR A 632 20.01 8.26 -22.22
N SER A 633 21.30 8.12 -22.46
CA SER A 633 21.87 7.60 -23.72
C SER A 633 22.75 6.42 -23.38
N PHE A 634 22.53 5.29 -24.04
CA PHE A 634 23.27 4.07 -23.77
C PHE A 634 23.69 3.35 -25.04
N SER A 635 24.81 2.65 -24.95
CA SER A 635 25.28 1.77 -26.01
C SER A 635 24.75 0.36 -25.78
N LEU A 636 23.82 -0.06 -26.66
CA LEU A 636 23.30 -1.44 -26.70
C LEU A 636 24.45 -2.44 -26.82
N MET A 637 25.50 -2.08 -27.56
CA MET A 637 26.72 -2.88 -27.73
C MET A 637 27.31 -3.31 -26.38
N LYS A 638 27.41 -2.39 -25.41
CA LYS A 638 27.99 -2.70 -24.09
C LYS A 638 27.12 -3.64 -23.24
N SER A 639 25.83 -3.75 -23.54
CA SER A 639 24.88 -4.60 -22.83
C SER A 639 24.68 -5.98 -23.47
N LEU A 640 25.02 -6.15 -24.74
CA LEU A 640 24.88 -7.42 -25.46
C LEU A 640 25.70 -8.59 -24.86
N PRO A 641 26.95 -8.42 -24.38
CA PRO A 641 27.72 -9.51 -23.78
C PRO A 641 27.03 -10.14 -22.58
N SER A 642 26.43 -9.32 -21.70
CA SER A 642 25.68 -9.81 -20.53
C SER A 642 24.43 -10.62 -20.90
N LEU A 643 23.98 -10.58 -22.16
CA LEU A 643 22.83 -11.35 -22.65
C LEU A 643 23.24 -12.66 -23.32
N GLY A 644 24.52 -13.00 -23.30
CA GLY A 644 25.08 -14.18 -23.96
C GLY A 644 25.43 -13.95 -25.43
N PHE A 645 25.39 -12.70 -25.90
CA PHE A 645 25.81 -12.36 -27.27
C PHE A 645 27.22 -11.75 -27.23
N THR A 646 28.23 -12.57 -27.47
CA THR A 646 29.64 -12.19 -27.32
C THR A 646 30.38 -12.00 -28.64
N LYS A 647 29.79 -12.41 -29.77
CA LYS A 647 30.46 -12.41 -31.10
C LYS A 647 30.18 -11.19 -31.99
N PHE A 648 29.48 -10.18 -31.48
CA PHE A 648 29.06 -9.02 -32.30
C PHE A 648 30.18 -8.03 -32.62
N GLU A 649 31.28 -8.05 -31.86
CA GLU A 649 32.44 -7.18 -32.11
C GLU A 649 33.40 -7.77 -33.14
N ASP A 650 33.32 -9.07 -33.41
CA ASP A 650 34.15 -9.74 -34.40
C ASP A 650 33.50 -9.68 -35.80
N SER A 651 34.31 -9.74 -36.86
CA SER A 651 33.85 -9.92 -38.25
C SER A 651 33.15 -11.28 -38.50
N SER A 652 32.75 -11.98 -37.44
CA SER A 652 32.08 -13.29 -37.46
C SER A 652 30.56 -13.18 -37.38
N ALA A 653 30.00 -11.98 -37.12
CA ALA A 653 28.57 -11.74 -37.14
C ALA A 653 28.05 -11.80 -38.59
N ASP A 654 27.25 -12.81 -38.88
CA ASP A 654 26.60 -12.97 -40.18
C ASP A 654 25.38 -12.03 -40.30
N LEU A 655 25.62 -10.90 -40.96
CA LEU A 655 24.61 -9.90 -41.34
C LEU A 655 24.33 -9.92 -42.86
N SER A 656 24.55 -11.06 -43.51
CA SER A 656 24.36 -11.22 -44.96
C SER A 656 22.91 -11.02 -45.43
N GLY A 657 21.95 -11.13 -44.51
CA GLY A 657 20.55 -10.77 -44.74
C GLY A 657 20.33 -9.27 -45.02
N ILE A 658 21.25 -8.41 -44.59
CA ILE A 658 21.25 -6.96 -44.90
C ILE A 658 21.92 -6.69 -46.25
N SER A 659 23.07 -7.31 -46.50
CA SER A 659 23.83 -7.18 -47.75
C SER A 659 24.56 -8.47 -48.10
N LYS A 660 24.39 -8.96 -49.34
CA LYS A 660 25.09 -10.14 -49.84
C LYS A 660 26.50 -9.85 -50.38
N THR A 661 26.80 -8.59 -50.67
CA THR A 661 28.01 -8.18 -51.39
C THR A 661 29.10 -7.61 -50.49
N SER A 662 28.78 -7.35 -49.22
CA SER A 662 29.67 -6.67 -48.29
C SER A 662 29.59 -7.34 -46.93
N GLU A 663 30.74 -7.75 -46.39
CA GLU A 663 30.83 -8.19 -45.00
C GLU A 663 30.53 -6.98 -44.11
N LEU A 664 29.38 -7.03 -43.43
CA LEU A 664 28.88 -5.94 -42.61
C LEU A 664 29.19 -6.18 -41.14
N LYS A 665 29.72 -5.16 -40.49
CA LYS A 665 29.88 -5.12 -39.04
C LYS A 665 28.98 -4.07 -38.40
N LEU A 666 28.22 -4.47 -37.39
CA LEU A 666 27.54 -3.53 -36.51
C LEU A 666 28.60 -2.71 -35.78
N SER A 667 28.74 -1.45 -36.16
CA SER A 667 29.79 -0.56 -35.65
C SER A 667 29.35 0.05 -34.32
N GLU A 668 28.11 0.52 -34.25
CA GLU A 668 27.51 1.05 -33.04
C GLU A 668 26.02 0.72 -32.96
N ALA A 669 25.53 0.50 -31.75
CA ALA A 669 24.11 0.44 -31.46
C ALA A 669 23.82 1.29 -30.24
N LEU A 670 22.99 2.31 -30.41
CA LEU A 670 22.71 3.32 -29.41
C LEU A 670 21.22 3.48 -29.22
N GLN A 671 20.85 3.69 -27.97
CA GLN A 671 19.50 4.05 -27.64
C GLN A 671 19.48 5.24 -26.69
N LYS A 672 18.63 6.21 -27.04
CA LYS A 672 18.39 7.41 -26.27
C LYS A 672 16.95 7.45 -25.82
N VAL A 673 16.72 7.75 -24.55
CA VAL A 673 15.37 7.78 -23.98
C VAL A 673 15.18 9.03 -23.13
N LEU A 674 14.03 9.66 -23.29
CA LEU A 674 13.59 10.81 -22.49
C LEU A 674 12.27 10.48 -21.80
N VAL A 675 12.24 10.60 -20.47
CA VAL A 675 11.01 10.51 -19.67
C VAL A 675 10.77 11.86 -19.04
N GLU A 676 9.66 12.50 -19.39
CA GLU A 676 9.27 13.82 -18.90
C GLU A 676 7.94 13.71 -18.14
N VAL A 677 7.94 14.18 -16.90
CA VAL A 677 6.80 14.17 -15.99
C VAL A 677 6.47 15.60 -15.57
N ASP A 678 5.31 16.07 -16.02
CA ASP A 678 4.73 17.37 -15.73
C ASP A 678 3.23 17.25 -15.40
N GLU A 679 2.50 18.36 -15.30
CA GLU A 679 1.08 18.35 -14.99
C GLU A 679 0.17 17.90 -16.14
N GLN A 680 0.66 17.86 -17.38
CA GLN A 680 -0.19 17.80 -18.56
C GLN A 680 -0.64 16.38 -18.92
N GLY A 681 -1.96 16.17 -18.79
CA GLY A 681 -2.79 15.19 -19.51
C GLY A 681 -4.03 15.94 -20.02
N GLY A 682 -4.62 15.50 -21.14
CA GLY A 682 -5.57 16.27 -21.97
C GLY A 682 -6.60 17.15 -21.25
N SER A 683 -6.94 18.28 -21.89
CA SER A 683 -7.87 19.32 -21.47
C SER A 683 -9.18 18.77 -20.90
N ALA A 684 -9.20 18.53 -19.60
CA ALA A 684 -10.41 18.31 -18.82
C ALA A 684 -10.43 19.39 -17.75
N ALA A 685 -11.42 20.27 -17.84
CA ALA A 685 -11.68 21.34 -16.89
C ALA A 685 -11.67 20.81 -15.44
N PRO A 686 -11.23 21.61 -14.46
CA PRO A 686 -11.27 21.22 -13.07
C PRO A 686 -12.72 20.95 -12.67
N SER A 687 -13.08 19.67 -12.49
CA SER A 687 -14.28 19.33 -11.75
C SER A 687 -14.02 19.72 -10.30
N SER A 688 -14.50 20.89 -9.92
CA SER A 688 -14.57 21.37 -8.54
C SER A 688 -15.43 20.39 -7.73
N SER A 689 -14.82 19.34 -7.18
CA SER A 689 -15.47 18.54 -6.15
C SER A 689 -15.35 19.30 -4.85
N SER A 690 -16.51 19.81 -4.42
CA SER A 690 -16.78 20.43 -3.13
C SER A 690 -16.00 19.76 -2.00
N ILE A 691 -15.26 20.56 -1.25
CA ILE A 691 -14.59 20.16 -0.01
C ILE A 691 -15.70 19.93 1.02
N PHE A 692 -16.18 18.69 1.11
CA PHE A 692 -16.86 18.24 2.32
C PHE A 692 -15.77 17.97 3.37
N MET A 693 -15.81 18.76 4.44
CA MET A 693 -15.00 18.53 5.64
C MET A 693 -15.45 17.24 6.30
N ASP A 694 -14.74 16.15 6.01
CA ASP A 694 -14.71 14.93 6.82
C ASP A 694 -13.35 14.26 6.57
N THR A 695 -12.41 14.48 7.49
CA THR A 695 -11.01 13.98 7.51
C THR A 695 -10.15 14.38 6.30
N LEU A 696 -9.04 15.10 6.53
CA LEU A 696 -8.03 15.28 5.48
C LEU A 696 -7.53 13.90 5.05
N PRO A 697 -7.55 13.56 3.75
CA PRO A 697 -6.99 12.30 3.29
C PRO A 697 -5.51 12.22 3.65
N PRO A 698 -4.96 11.03 3.92
CA PRO A 698 -3.54 10.88 4.17
C PRO A 698 -2.74 11.42 2.97
N ARG A 699 -1.61 12.07 3.25
CA ARG A 699 -0.72 12.64 2.25
C ARG A 699 0.43 11.67 1.95
N LEU A 700 0.70 11.43 0.68
CA LEU A 700 1.86 10.69 0.19
C LEU A 700 2.74 11.63 -0.64
N THR A 701 3.94 11.89 -0.14
CA THR A 701 4.87 12.86 -0.72
C THR A 701 6.13 12.17 -1.22
N PHE A 702 6.46 12.36 -2.50
CA PHE A 702 7.67 11.86 -3.14
C PHE A 702 8.81 12.88 -3.02
N ASN A 703 9.24 13.18 -1.80
CA ASN A 703 10.29 14.16 -1.49
C ASN A 703 11.69 13.56 -1.24
N ARG A 704 11.93 12.32 -1.63
CA ARG A 704 13.22 11.61 -1.48
C ARG A 704 13.44 10.66 -2.65
N PRO A 705 14.64 10.10 -2.89
CA PRO A 705 14.90 9.24 -4.03
C PRO A 705 13.86 8.13 -4.19
N PHE A 706 13.35 8.00 -5.41
CA PHE A 706 12.30 7.04 -5.76
C PHE A 706 12.59 6.40 -7.12
N LEU A 707 12.00 5.24 -7.37
CA LEU A 707 12.06 4.58 -8.67
C LEU A 707 10.74 4.75 -9.40
N PHE A 708 10.76 4.63 -10.72
CA PHE A 708 9.56 4.60 -11.54
C PHE A 708 9.61 3.49 -12.58
N LEU A 709 8.43 2.96 -12.91
CA LEU A 709 8.21 1.96 -13.95
C LEU A 709 7.05 2.45 -14.84
N VAL A 710 7.31 2.65 -16.11
CA VAL A 710 6.27 2.91 -17.12
C VAL A 710 5.95 1.59 -17.80
N TYR A 711 4.69 1.19 -17.77
CA TYR A 711 4.26 -0.08 -18.34
C TYR A 711 2.91 0.06 -19.04
N HIS A 712 2.66 -0.80 -20.03
CA HIS A 712 1.37 -0.85 -20.70
C HIS A 712 0.37 -1.70 -19.91
N GLU A 713 -0.82 -1.18 -19.63
CA GLU A 713 -1.71 -1.80 -18.65
C GLU A 713 -2.33 -3.12 -19.11
N ALA A 714 -2.69 -3.22 -20.38
CA ALA A 714 -3.35 -4.41 -20.93
C ALA A 714 -2.37 -5.58 -21.09
N THR A 715 -1.15 -5.29 -21.52
CA THR A 715 -0.10 -6.30 -21.75
C THR A 715 0.77 -6.55 -20.52
N LYS A 716 0.79 -5.63 -19.54
CA LYS A 716 1.79 -5.63 -18.46
C LYS A 716 3.24 -5.52 -18.95
N SER A 717 3.45 -5.11 -20.19
CA SER A 717 4.79 -4.92 -20.76
C SER A 717 5.47 -3.71 -20.13
N LEU A 718 6.70 -3.89 -19.65
CA LEU A 718 7.52 -2.80 -19.13
C LEU A 718 8.15 -2.00 -20.28
N LEU A 719 7.84 -0.71 -20.34
CA LEU A 719 8.25 0.20 -21.40
C LEU A 719 9.51 0.98 -21.02
N HIS A 720 9.52 1.57 -19.82
CA HIS A 720 10.66 2.30 -19.27
C HIS A 720 10.77 2.04 -17.77
N MET A 721 11.99 2.13 -17.25
CA MET A 721 12.24 2.10 -15.82
C MET A 721 13.31 3.12 -15.50
N GLY A 722 13.26 3.75 -14.34
CA GLY A 722 14.35 4.59 -13.90
C GLY A 722 14.29 4.92 -12.42
N ARG A 723 15.24 5.76 -12.00
CA ARG A 723 15.29 6.33 -10.66
C ARG A 723 15.47 7.84 -10.73
N VAL A 724 14.86 8.52 -9.78
CA VAL A 724 14.99 9.97 -9.58
C VAL A 724 15.68 10.17 -8.24
N ILE A 725 16.94 10.60 -8.28
CA ILE A 725 17.71 10.96 -7.08
C ILE A 725 17.67 12.48 -6.88
N ASP A 726 17.75 13.23 -7.96
CA ASP A 726 17.68 14.68 -8.00
C ASP A 726 16.74 15.09 -9.16
N PRO A 727 15.54 15.64 -8.90
CA PRO A 727 14.58 15.99 -9.94
C PRO A 727 15.02 17.17 -10.81
N THR A 728 16.01 17.94 -10.36
CA THR A 728 16.50 19.14 -11.08
C THR A 728 17.53 18.80 -12.14
N LYS A 729 18.10 17.59 -12.09
CA LYS A 729 19.09 17.11 -13.05
C LYS A 729 18.42 16.21 -14.08
N LYS A 730 18.75 16.45 -15.35
CA LYS A 730 18.31 15.63 -16.48
C LYS A 730 19.09 14.33 -16.59
#